data_AF-A0AAD6K6H9-F1
#
_entry.id   AF-A0AAD6K6H9-F1
#
_cell.length_a   1.000
_cell.length_b   1.000
_cell.length_c   1.000
_cell.angle_alpha   90.00
_cell.angle_beta   90.00
_cell.angle_gamma   90.00
#
_symmetry.space_group_name_H-M   'P 1'
#
loop_
_entity.id
_entity.type
_entity.pdbx_description
1 polymer ?
#
loop_
_entity_poly.entity_id
_entity_poly.type
_entity_poly.pdbx_seq_one_letter_code
_entity_poly.pdbx_strand_id
1 'polypeptide(L)'
;MRAQDLANVTSYREWVLLGYLVCPDELLRVTSIDIALAVLKENLILTVFRDEYVLLHEDYQLYVLPRILESKKMAKSGRTKQKEADLEYSVAKQVEKMISEVHEQALLSCDAIHRERRILLKQEIGRMVLFFTDQPSLLAPNIQMVFSALALAQSEVIWYFQHVGIASSKSKASRAVPVDIDPNDPTIGFLLDGMDHLCCLVRKYIAAIRGYALSYLSSCAGRIRFLLGTPGMVALDLDASLKGLFQQIVKHLENIPKLQGENISAITCDLSEFRKDWLSILMIVTSARSSINIRHLEKATVSTGKEGLLSEGNAAYNWSRCVDELESQLSKHGSLKKLYFYHQHLTIVFRNTMFGPEGRPQHCCAWLGVASSFPECASPIVPEEVTKIGRDAVLYVESLIESIMGGLEGLINILDSEGGFGALETQLLPEQAAFYLNNASRVSIPTSKSPRGAVGFPLPGHESYPENNSAIKMLEAAMQRLTNLCSVLNDMEPICVLNHVFVLREYMREGILGNFRRRLLSVLKTDSDLQRPSVLESLIHRHLSIVHLAEQHISMDLTHGIREVLLTEAFSGPVSSLQLFEKPEEQLTGSATEVVCNWYIENIVKDVSGAGILFTPIHKCFKSTRPVGGYFAESVTDLRELQAFVRVFGGYGVDRLDRMMKEHTAALLNCIDTSLRSNREVLEAVAGSMHSGDRIEREACSRQMVDLDTVTGFCIEGGQALAF
;
A
#
# COMPACT_ATOMS: atom_id res chain seq x y z
N MET A 1 -2.27 -38.12 -5.29
CA MET A 1 -2.64 -37.19 -4.20
C MET A 1 -3.84 -36.40 -4.70
N ARG A 2 -4.95 -36.35 -3.97
CA ARG A 2 -6.08 -35.48 -4.36
C ARG A 2 -5.68 -34.05 -4.01
N ALA A 3 -6.09 -33.06 -4.81
CA ALA A 3 -5.75 -31.65 -4.55
C ALA A 3 -6.07 -31.25 -3.09
N GLN A 4 -7.15 -31.77 -2.54
CA GLN A 4 -7.64 -31.56 -1.17
C GLN A 4 -6.64 -31.95 -0.07
N ASP A 5 -5.75 -32.91 -0.34
CA ASP A 5 -4.75 -33.36 0.64
C ASP A 5 -3.64 -32.33 0.85
N LEU A 6 -3.44 -31.43 -0.13
CA LEU A 6 -2.41 -30.38 -0.09
C LEU A 6 -2.71 -29.30 0.95
N ALA A 7 -3.97 -29.14 1.37
CA ALA A 7 -4.35 -28.21 2.43
C ALA A 7 -3.67 -28.49 3.79
N ASN A 8 -3.15 -29.70 4.00
CA ASN A 8 -2.45 -30.11 5.23
C ASN A 8 -0.93 -30.30 5.03
N VAL A 9 -0.37 -29.80 3.91
CA VAL A 9 1.05 -30.00 3.56
C VAL A 9 2.01 -29.54 4.65
N THR A 10 1.74 -28.41 5.31
CA THR A 10 2.57 -27.87 6.39
C THR A 10 2.62 -28.82 7.58
N SER A 11 1.47 -29.35 8.00
CA SER A 11 1.40 -30.33 9.09
C SER A 11 2.12 -31.63 8.72
N TYR A 12 2.00 -32.11 7.48
CA TYR A 12 2.74 -33.30 7.05
C TYR A 12 4.26 -33.10 7.07
N ARG A 13 4.74 -31.92 6.67
CA ARG A 13 6.16 -31.56 6.76
C ARG A 13 6.64 -31.54 8.22
N GLU A 14 5.91 -30.85 9.09
CA GLU A 14 6.23 -30.79 10.52
C GLU A 14 6.24 -32.18 11.18
N TRP A 15 5.26 -33.04 10.88
CA TRP A 15 5.21 -34.41 11.39
C TRP A 15 6.38 -35.26 10.92
N VAL A 16 6.85 -35.08 9.69
CA VAL A 16 8.04 -35.78 9.19
C VAL A 16 9.30 -35.31 9.94
N LEU A 17 9.48 -34.00 10.09
CA LEU A 17 10.66 -33.44 10.76
C LEU A 17 10.70 -33.82 12.25
N LEU A 18 9.60 -33.60 12.97
CA LEU A 18 9.52 -33.94 14.40
C LEU A 18 9.48 -35.45 14.63
N GLY A 19 8.76 -36.20 13.80
CA GLY A 19 8.57 -37.64 13.96
C GLY A 19 9.89 -38.41 13.91
N TYR A 20 10.77 -38.07 12.95
CA TYR A 20 12.08 -38.71 12.85
C TYR A 20 13.11 -38.18 13.85
N LEU A 21 12.93 -36.98 14.40
CA LEU A 21 13.70 -36.51 15.55
C LEU A 21 13.37 -37.32 16.82
N VAL A 22 12.08 -37.60 17.05
CA VAL A 22 11.62 -38.35 18.24
C VAL A 22 11.85 -39.84 18.11
N CYS A 23 11.69 -40.41 16.91
CA CYS A 23 11.88 -41.83 16.63
C CYS A 23 12.94 -42.07 15.52
N PRO A 24 14.25 -41.86 15.78
CA PRO A 24 15.30 -41.98 14.77
C PRO A 24 15.36 -43.34 14.07
N ASP A 25 15.06 -44.43 14.79
CA ASP A 25 15.14 -45.79 14.25
C ASP A 25 14.15 -46.03 13.09
N GLU A 26 13.07 -45.26 13.02
CA GLU A 26 12.10 -45.34 11.93
C GLU A 26 12.70 -44.94 10.58
N LEU A 27 13.80 -44.18 10.56
CA LEU A 27 14.54 -43.87 9.32
C LEU A 27 15.19 -45.11 8.68
N LEU A 28 15.36 -46.20 9.44
CA LEU A 28 15.90 -47.46 8.95
C LEU A 28 14.88 -48.29 8.17
N ARG A 29 13.60 -47.88 8.14
CA ARG A 29 12.59 -48.50 7.29
C ARG A 29 12.78 -48.09 5.83
N VAL A 30 12.50 -49.02 4.92
CA VAL A 30 12.56 -48.77 3.47
C VAL A 30 11.73 -47.54 3.10
N THR A 31 12.26 -46.65 2.25
CA THR A 31 11.68 -45.36 1.82
C THR A 31 11.57 -44.23 2.86
N SER A 32 11.80 -44.49 4.16
CA SER A 32 11.60 -43.48 5.21
C SER A 32 12.60 -42.34 5.11
N ILE A 33 13.85 -42.65 4.77
CA ILE A 33 14.89 -41.65 4.51
C ILE A 33 14.58 -40.77 3.29
N ASP A 34 13.98 -41.34 2.24
CA ASP A 34 13.62 -40.57 1.04
C ASP A 34 12.53 -39.52 1.36
N ILE A 35 11.57 -39.90 2.22
CA ILE A 35 10.54 -38.98 2.74
C ILE A 35 11.19 -37.89 3.62
N ALA A 36 12.07 -38.27 4.55
CA ALA A 36 12.76 -37.32 5.41
C ALA A 36 13.60 -36.32 4.60
N LEU A 37 14.36 -36.79 3.62
CA LEU A 37 15.19 -35.96 2.76
C LEU A 37 14.38 -34.98 1.92
N ALA A 38 13.19 -35.38 1.44
CA ALA A 38 12.32 -34.50 0.69
C ALA A 38 11.95 -33.24 1.48
N VAL A 39 11.83 -33.33 2.81
CA VAL A 39 11.49 -32.21 3.68
C VAL A 39 12.74 -31.52 4.25
N LEU A 40 13.77 -32.29 4.63
CA LEU A 40 15.02 -31.76 5.19
C LEU A 40 15.76 -30.86 4.20
N LYS A 41 15.78 -31.18 2.90
CA LYS A 41 16.44 -30.34 1.89
C LYS A 41 15.77 -28.96 1.68
N GLU A 42 14.53 -28.81 2.15
CA GLU A 42 13.69 -27.63 1.91
C GLU A 42 13.64 -26.70 3.14
N ASN A 43 14.13 -27.13 4.30
CA ASN A 43 14.00 -26.36 5.54
C ASN A 43 15.34 -26.29 6.26
N LEU A 44 15.68 -25.12 6.79
CA LEU A 44 16.89 -24.93 7.60
C LEU A 44 16.58 -24.90 9.09
N ILE A 45 15.36 -24.49 9.42
CA ILE A 45 14.91 -24.33 10.79
C ILE A 45 13.66 -25.17 11.05
N LEU A 46 13.43 -25.44 12.32
CA LEU A 46 12.20 -26.02 12.83
C LEU A 46 11.59 -25.06 13.84
N THR A 47 10.41 -24.56 13.53
CA THR A 47 9.68 -23.66 14.43
C THR A 47 9.21 -24.43 15.66
N VAL A 48 9.62 -23.99 16.84
CA VAL A 48 9.16 -24.54 18.11
C VAL A 48 7.89 -23.83 18.52
N PHE A 49 7.95 -22.50 18.58
CA PHE A 49 6.81 -21.66 18.92
C PHE A 49 7.01 -20.24 18.38
N ARG A 50 6.12 -19.80 17.48
CA ARG A 50 6.14 -18.45 16.90
C ARG A 50 7.45 -18.18 16.14
N ASP A 51 8.25 -17.22 16.60
CA ASP A 51 9.58 -16.87 16.11
C ASP A 51 10.71 -17.65 16.78
N GLU A 52 10.43 -18.45 17.82
CA GLU A 52 11.41 -19.36 18.40
C GLU A 52 11.61 -20.59 17.51
N TYR A 53 12.86 -20.84 17.12
CA TYR A 53 13.24 -21.92 16.24
C TYR A 53 14.52 -22.62 16.69
N VAL A 54 14.71 -23.84 16.19
CA VAL A 54 15.97 -24.59 16.30
C VAL A 54 16.57 -24.82 14.93
N LEU A 55 17.91 -24.94 14.86
CA LEU A 55 18.62 -25.24 13.64
C LEU A 55 18.44 -26.73 13.32
N LEU A 56 17.53 -27.01 12.37
CA LEU A 56 17.02 -28.34 12.08
C LEU A 56 18.14 -29.34 11.82
N HIS A 57 19.11 -28.97 10.99
CA HIS A 57 20.20 -29.88 10.62
C HIS A 57 21.19 -30.14 11.77
N GLU A 58 21.39 -29.18 12.67
CA GLU A 58 22.26 -29.37 13.83
C GLU A 58 21.64 -30.38 14.80
N ASP A 59 20.33 -30.28 15.04
CA ASP A 59 19.59 -31.23 15.87
C ASP A 59 19.57 -32.65 15.26
N TYR A 60 19.42 -32.76 13.94
CA TYR A 60 19.55 -34.07 13.26
C TYR A 60 20.96 -34.65 13.40
N GLN A 61 22.00 -33.82 13.34
CA GLN A 61 23.38 -34.27 13.58
C GLN A 61 23.62 -34.66 15.05
N LEU A 62 22.98 -33.98 15.99
CA LEU A 62 23.17 -34.19 17.42
C LEU A 62 22.37 -35.37 17.98
N TYR A 63 21.11 -35.54 17.56
CA TYR A 63 20.18 -36.49 18.17
C TYR A 63 19.88 -37.70 17.28
N VAL A 64 19.82 -37.54 15.96
CA VAL A 64 19.45 -38.62 15.03
C VAL A 64 20.68 -39.40 14.60
N LEU A 65 21.73 -38.71 14.12
CA LEU A 65 22.92 -39.35 13.58
C LEU A 65 23.60 -40.33 14.56
N PRO A 66 23.76 -40.03 15.87
CA PRO A 66 24.37 -40.98 16.81
C PRO A 66 23.58 -42.27 16.97
N ARG A 67 22.24 -42.19 16.93
CA ARG A 67 21.35 -43.38 17.01
C ARG A 67 21.51 -44.27 15.78
N ILE A 68 21.53 -43.67 14.59
CA ILE A 68 21.77 -44.40 13.34
C ILE A 68 23.14 -45.08 13.35
N LEU A 69 24.17 -44.41 13.87
CA LEU A 69 25.52 -44.97 14.00
C LEU A 69 25.57 -46.14 14.99
N GLU A 70 24.78 -46.10 16.06
CA GLU A 70 24.65 -47.21 17.02
C GLU A 70 24.01 -48.43 16.34
N SER A 71 22.89 -48.26 15.64
CA SER A 71 22.21 -49.34 14.91
C SER A 71 23.10 -49.92 13.81
N LYS A 72 23.85 -49.08 13.08
CA LYS A 72 24.86 -49.53 12.11
C LYS A 72 25.96 -50.39 12.77
N LYS A 73 26.45 -50.01 13.95
CA LYS A 73 27.45 -50.78 14.71
C LYS A 73 26.86 -52.12 15.17
N MET A 74 25.61 -52.14 15.64
CA MET A 74 24.93 -53.37 16.07
C MET A 74 24.73 -54.34 14.91
N ALA A 75 24.25 -53.86 13.76
CA ALA A 75 24.09 -54.66 12.55
C ALA A 75 25.43 -55.26 12.08
N LYS A 76 26.52 -54.48 12.13
CA LYS A 76 27.88 -54.95 11.80
C LYS A 76 28.40 -56.03 12.77
N SER A 77 27.95 -56.02 14.03
CA SER A 77 28.38 -56.98 15.05
C SER A 77 27.68 -58.35 14.99
N GLY A 78 26.69 -58.53 14.11
CA GLY A 78 26.12 -59.85 13.78
C GLY A 78 25.24 -60.50 14.85
N ARG A 79 24.56 -59.73 15.70
CA ARG A 79 23.68 -60.27 16.77
C ARG A 79 22.29 -60.75 16.30
N THR A 80 21.96 -60.61 15.01
CA THR A 80 20.69 -61.01 14.38
C THR A 80 20.94 -61.93 13.17
N LYS A 81 19.88 -62.64 12.71
CA LYS A 81 19.95 -63.58 11.58
C LYS A 81 20.60 -62.91 10.36
N GLN A 82 21.64 -63.55 9.82
CA GLN A 82 22.65 -62.97 8.91
C GLN A 82 22.11 -62.09 7.75
N LYS A 83 20.97 -62.45 7.13
CA LYS A 83 20.37 -61.67 6.01
C LYS A 83 19.67 -60.38 6.44
N GLU A 84 19.11 -60.32 7.64
CA GLU A 84 18.42 -59.13 8.15
C GLU A 84 19.45 -58.08 8.58
N ALA A 85 20.56 -58.52 9.17
CA ALA A 85 21.67 -57.65 9.59
C ALA A 85 22.36 -56.95 8.41
N ASP A 86 22.54 -57.63 7.27
CA ASP A 86 23.16 -57.03 6.08
C ASP A 86 22.29 -55.91 5.48
N LEU A 87 20.97 -56.12 5.43
CA LEU A 87 20.01 -55.12 4.93
C LEU A 87 19.97 -53.90 5.86
N GLU A 88 19.86 -54.12 7.17
CA GLU A 88 19.86 -53.07 8.18
C GLU A 88 21.16 -52.25 8.14
N TYR A 89 22.31 -52.90 8.00
CA TYR A 89 23.60 -52.21 7.84
C TYR A 89 23.65 -51.34 6.57
N SER A 90 23.14 -51.85 5.45
CA SER A 90 23.09 -51.12 4.18
C SER A 90 22.23 -49.86 4.30
N VAL A 91 21.02 -49.99 4.88
CA VAL A 91 20.11 -48.86 5.08
C VAL A 91 20.71 -47.86 6.07
N ALA A 92 21.25 -48.31 7.20
CA ALA A 92 21.86 -47.40 8.18
C ALA A 92 23.04 -46.63 7.60
N LYS A 93 23.86 -47.27 6.75
CA LYS A 93 24.96 -46.61 6.02
C LYS A 93 24.44 -45.56 5.02
N GLN A 94 23.33 -45.84 4.33
CA GLN A 94 22.69 -44.87 3.44
C GLN A 94 22.14 -43.67 4.23
N VAL A 95 21.42 -43.91 5.32
CA VAL A 95 20.86 -42.87 6.20
C VAL A 95 21.96 -41.97 6.77
N GLU A 96 23.04 -42.54 7.28
CA GLU A 96 24.20 -41.78 7.77
C GLU A 96 24.77 -40.82 6.72
N LYS A 97 24.99 -41.32 5.50
CA LYS A 97 25.49 -40.51 4.39
C LYS A 97 24.52 -39.37 4.08
N MET A 98 23.24 -39.69 3.95
CA MET A 98 22.18 -38.76 3.58
C MET A 98 22.00 -37.65 4.62
N ILE A 99 21.96 -37.97 5.92
CA ILE A 99 21.88 -36.96 7.00
C ILE A 99 23.13 -36.07 7.03
N SER A 100 24.30 -36.64 6.71
CA SER A 100 25.56 -35.87 6.71
C SER A 100 25.64 -34.87 5.55
N GLU A 101 25.04 -35.18 4.40
CA GLU A 101 25.09 -34.36 3.18
C GLU A 101 23.90 -33.38 3.04
N VAL A 102 22.74 -33.69 3.62
CA VAL A 102 21.50 -32.92 3.39
C VAL A 102 21.58 -31.47 3.84
N HIS A 103 22.36 -31.16 4.88
CA HIS A 103 22.55 -29.77 5.34
C HIS A 103 23.19 -28.93 4.22
N GLU A 104 24.26 -29.41 3.59
CA GLU A 104 24.91 -28.67 2.50
C GLU A 104 23.99 -28.51 1.29
N GLN A 105 23.19 -29.54 0.99
CA GLN A 105 22.19 -29.46 -0.08
C GLN A 105 21.11 -28.42 0.22
N ALA A 106 20.62 -28.36 1.46
CA ALA A 106 19.62 -27.39 1.88
C ALA A 106 20.16 -25.96 1.75
N LEU A 107 21.37 -25.68 2.22
CA LEU A 107 22.00 -24.36 2.12
C LEU A 107 22.12 -23.86 0.67
N LEU A 108 22.30 -24.77 -0.29
CA LEU A 108 22.48 -24.41 -1.70
C LEU A 108 21.16 -24.33 -2.50
N SER A 109 20.13 -25.06 -2.09
CA SER A 109 18.94 -25.27 -2.94
C SER A 109 17.60 -24.85 -2.32
N CYS A 110 17.51 -24.66 -1.00
CA CYS A 110 16.23 -24.41 -0.35
C CYS A 110 15.56 -23.12 -0.87
N ASP A 111 16.26 -21.99 -0.93
CA ASP A 111 15.70 -20.74 -1.43
C ASP A 111 15.22 -20.87 -2.89
N ALA A 112 16.03 -21.46 -3.77
CA ALA A 112 15.65 -21.67 -5.16
C ALA A 112 14.37 -22.52 -5.31
N ILE A 113 14.24 -23.59 -4.52
CA ILE A 113 13.04 -24.45 -4.52
C ILE A 113 11.81 -23.65 -4.09
N HIS A 114 11.92 -22.88 -3.01
CA HIS A 114 10.81 -22.09 -2.48
C HIS A 114 10.45 -20.91 -3.38
N ARG A 115 11.44 -20.26 -4.00
CA ARG A 115 11.23 -19.20 -4.98
C ARG A 115 10.44 -19.69 -6.19
N GLU A 116 10.79 -20.85 -6.76
CA GLU A 116 10.03 -21.44 -7.88
C GLU A 116 8.58 -21.76 -7.48
N ARG A 117 8.36 -22.23 -6.25
CA ARG A 117 7.00 -22.45 -5.72
C ARG A 117 6.22 -21.15 -5.61
N ARG A 118 6.82 -20.08 -5.09
CA ARG A 118 6.19 -18.76 -5.02
C ARG A 118 5.84 -18.22 -6.40
N ILE A 119 6.71 -18.40 -7.40
CA ILE A 119 6.45 -18.01 -8.80
C ILE A 119 5.26 -18.80 -9.37
N LEU A 120 5.22 -20.12 -9.17
CA LEU A 120 4.11 -20.96 -9.60
C LEU A 120 2.80 -20.56 -8.92
N LEU A 121 2.81 -20.42 -7.59
CA LEU A 121 1.63 -20.04 -6.82
C LEU A 121 1.12 -18.65 -7.19
N LYS A 122 2.00 -17.69 -7.45
CA LYS A 122 1.63 -16.36 -7.97
C LYS A 122 0.79 -16.48 -9.25
N GLN A 123 1.20 -17.35 -10.18
CA GLN A 123 0.47 -17.56 -11.43
C GLN A 123 -0.86 -18.27 -11.19
N GLU A 124 -0.87 -19.34 -10.41
CA GLU A 124 -2.07 -20.15 -10.18
C GLU A 124 -3.11 -19.42 -9.33
N ILE A 125 -2.72 -18.74 -8.25
CA ILE A 125 -3.62 -17.92 -7.43
C ILE A 125 -4.17 -16.76 -8.25
N GLY A 126 -3.32 -16.07 -9.03
CA GLY A 126 -3.78 -15.00 -9.92
C GLY A 126 -4.84 -15.48 -10.92
N ARG A 127 -4.65 -16.66 -11.52
CA ARG A 127 -5.64 -17.30 -12.40
C ARG A 127 -6.92 -17.66 -11.64
N MET A 128 -6.81 -18.22 -10.44
CA MET A 128 -7.98 -18.59 -9.62
C MET A 128 -8.81 -17.36 -9.23
N VAL A 129 -8.17 -16.26 -8.82
CA VAL A 129 -8.86 -15.00 -8.49
C VAL A 129 -9.66 -14.51 -9.69
N LEU A 130 -9.04 -14.40 -10.87
CA LEU A 130 -9.73 -13.99 -12.09
C LEU A 130 -10.88 -14.95 -12.43
N PHE A 131 -10.60 -16.25 -12.44
CA PHE A 131 -11.57 -17.29 -12.81
C PHE A 131 -12.81 -17.30 -11.91
N PHE A 132 -12.64 -17.21 -10.59
CA PHE A 132 -13.77 -17.19 -9.65
C PHE A 132 -14.48 -15.84 -9.56
N THR A 133 -13.80 -14.75 -9.92
CA THR A 133 -14.43 -13.44 -10.07
C THR A 133 -15.36 -13.44 -11.29
N ASP A 134 -14.91 -14.00 -12.42
CA ASP A 134 -15.70 -14.10 -13.65
C ASP A 134 -16.83 -15.15 -13.55
N GLN A 135 -16.58 -16.28 -12.88
CA GLN A 135 -17.56 -17.36 -12.70
C GLN A 135 -17.72 -17.79 -11.24
N PRO A 136 -18.42 -17.00 -10.40
CA PRO A 136 -18.58 -17.30 -8.97
C PRO A 136 -19.29 -18.62 -8.66
N SER A 137 -20.14 -19.11 -9.55
CA SER A 137 -20.86 -20.39 -9.39
C SER A 137 -19.92 -21.60 -9.30
N LEU A 138 -18.69 -21.48 -9.83
CA LEU A 138 -17.68 -22.51 -9.78
C LEU A 138 -16.86 -22.49 -8.48
N LEU A 139 -17.00 -21.47 -7.63
CA LEU A 139 -16.26 -21.39 -6.37
C LEU A 139 -16.68 -22.51 -5.40
N ALA A 140 -17.99 -22.71 -5.22
CA ALA A 140 -18.53 -23.70 -4.31
C ALA A 140 -18.07 -25.15 -4.58
N PRO A 141 -18.17 -25.69 -5.81
CA PRO A 141 -17.67 -27.04 -6.10
C PRO A 141 -16.14 -27.17 -5.98
N ASN A 142 -15.40 -26.05 -6.11
CA ASN A 142 -13.95 -26.03 -6.11
C ASN A 142 -13.33 -25.51 -4.79
N ILE A 143 -14.13 -25.34 -3.73
CA ILE A 143 -13.68 -24.72 -2.47
C ILE A 143 -12.47 -25.44 -1.84
N GLN A 144 -12.39 -26.76 -1.98
CA GLN A 144 -11.26 -27.53 -1.46
C GLN A 144 -9.94 -27.22 -2.18
N MET A 145 -9.99 -26.87 -3.47
CA MET A 145 -8.81 -26.39 -4.20
C MET A 145 -8.41 -25.00 -3.73
N VAL A 146 -9.38 -24.13 -3.41
CA VAL A 146 -9.11 -22.80 -2.84
C VAL A 146 -8.40 -22.93 -1.49
N PHE A 147 -8.87 -23.79 -0.58
CA PHE A 147 -8.17 -24.04 0.68
C PHE A 147 -6.76 -24.60 0.48
N SER A 148 -6.57 -25.45 -0.52
CA SER A 148 -5.26 -26.01 -0.84
C SER A 148 -4.29 -24.95 -1.38
N ALA A 149 -4.76 -24.09 -2.27
CA ALA A 149 -3.99 -22.96 -2.79
C ALA A 149 -3.63 -21.95 -1.68
N LEU A 150 -4.59 -21.60 -0.82
CA LEU A 150 -4.36 -20.75 0.34
C LEU A 150 -3.32 -21.35 1.29
N ALA A 151 -3.46 -22.64 1.65
CA ALA A 151 -2.51 -23.31 2.54
C ALA A 151 -1.08 -23.38 1.97
N LEU A 152 -0.95 -23.64 0.66
CA LEU A 152 0.35 -23.64 -0.02
C LEU A 152 0.98 -22.24 -0.01
N ALA A 153 0.22 -21.20 -0.38
CA ALA A 153 0.73 -19.83 -0.35
C ALA A 153 1.05 -19.35 1.06
N GLN A 154 0.20 -19.65 2.04
CA GLN A 154 0.44 -19.39 3.45
C GLN A 154 1.76 -20.04 3.90
N SER A 155 1.98 -21.32 3.54
CA SER A 155 3.22 -22.03 3.87
C SER A 155 4.45 -21.36 3.26
N GLU A 156 4.39 -20.91 2.01
CA GLU A 156 5.53 -20.29 1.32
C GLU A 156 5.83 -18.87 1.82
N VAL A 157 4.78 -18.08 2.11
CA VAL A 157 4.92 -16.74 2.71
C VAL A 157 5.52 -16.84 4.12
N ILE A 158 5.01 -17.75 4.95
CA ILE A 158 5.56 -17.96 6.31
C ILE A 158 6.99 -18.47 6.22
N TRP A 159 7.27 -19.45 5.36
CA TRP A 159 8.62 -19.98 5.18
C TRP A 159 9.62 -18.88 4.82
N TYR A 160 9.25 -17.97 3.91
CA TYR A 160 10.10 -16.85 3.52
C TYR A 160 10.50 -15.99 4.73
N PHE A 161 9.53 -15.48 5.49
CA PHE A 161 9.82 -14.64 6.66
C PHE A 161 10.54 -15.38 7.79
N GLN A 162 10.35 -16.69 7.88
CA GLN A 162 11.06 -17.56 8.82
C GLN A 162 12.54 -17.76 8.49
N HIS A 163 12.90 -17.69 7.21
CA HIS A 163 14.25 -18.01 6.74
C HIS A 163 15.09 -16.77 6.38
N VAL A 164 14.46 -15.63 6.09
CA VAL A 164 15.18 -14.36 5.86
C VAL A 164 16.07 -14.03 7.06
N GLY A 165 17.37 -13.83 6.80
CA GLY A 165 18.35 -13.47 7.83
C GLY A 165 18.87 -14.65 8.67
N ILE A 166 18.44 -15.88 8.40
CA ILE A 166 18.97 -17.07 9.10
C ILE A 166 20.41 -17.35 8.63
N ALA A 167 21.31 -17.46 9.60
CA ALA A 167 22.68 -17.93 9.39
C ALA A 167 22.84 -19.34 9.96
N SER A 168 23.36 -20.27 9.15
CA SER A 168 23.67 -21.62 9.59
C SER A 168 25.17 -21.90 9.48
N SER A 169 25.69 -22.68 10.43
CA SER A 169 27.11 -23.02 10.49
C SER A 169 27.39 -24.34 9.77
N LYS A 170 28.41 -24.38 8.91
CA LYS A 170 28.95 -25.66 8.43
C LYS A 170 29.65 -26.31 9.63
N SER A 171 29.26 -27.53 10.01
CA SER A 171 29.75 -28.27 11.20
C SER A 171 31.27 -28.54 11.28
N LYS A 172 32.09 -27.97 10.37
CA LYS A 172 33.56 -28.03 10.38
C LYS A 172 34.28 -26.70 10.11
N ALA A 173 33.57 -25.59 9.87
CA ALA A 173 34.19 -24.28 9.63
C ALA A 173 33.58 -23.25 10.57
N SER A 174 34.40 -22.51 11.34
CA SER A 174 33.91 -21.54 12.34
C SER A 174 33.27 -20.27 11.74
N ARG A 175 32.89 -20.29 10.45
CA ARG A 175 32.29 -19.15 9.75
C ARG A 175 30.87 -19.55 9.32
N ALA A 176 29.88 -18.93 9.97
CA ALA A 176 28.48 -19.05 9.56
C ALA A 176 28.34 -18.54 8.11
N VAL A 177 27.63 -19.30 7.29
CA VAL A 177 27.30 -18.89 5.92
C VAL A 177 25.82 -18.51 5.92
N PRO A 178 25.48 -17.23 5.72
CA PRO A 178 24.09 -16.84 5.58
C PRO A 178 23.53 -17.43 4.29
N VAL A 179 22.28 -17.87 4.33
CA VAL A 179 21.57 -18.25 3.09
C VAL A 179 21.15 -16.97 2.38
N ASP A 180 21.54 -16.86 1.11
CA ASP A 180 21.30 -15.67 0.27
C ASP A 180 19.84 -15.67 -0.21
N ILE A 181 18.93 -15.29 0.68
CA ILE A 181 17.51 -15.10 0.35
C ILE A 181 17.34 -13.66 -0.10
N ASP A 182 16.78 -13.48 -1.31
CA ASP A 182 16.51 -12.16 -1.87
C ASP A 182 15.49 -11.40 -0.99
N PRO A 183 15.90 -10.32 -0.31
CA PRO A 183 14.98 -9.49 0.48
C PRO A 183 14.00 -8.69 -0.41
N ASN A 184 14.21 -8.69 -1.73
CA ASN A 184 13.41 -7.94 -2.70
C ASN A 184 12.47 -8.82 -3.52
N ASP A 185 12.15 -10.04 -3.08
CA ASP A 185 11.29 -10.96 -3.82
C ASP A 185 9.91 -10.31 -4.12
N PRO A 186 9.62 -9.97 -5.38
CA PRO A 186 8.40 -9.26 -5.75
C PRO A 186 7.18 -10.17 -5.71
N THR A 187 7.34 -11.49 -5.54
CA THR A 187 6.22 -12.45 -5.49
C THR A 187 5.43 -12.36 -4.19
N ILE A 188 6.04 -11.92 -3.09
CA ILE A 188 5.39 -11.89 -1.77
C ILE A 188 4.16 -10.99 -1.78
N GLY A 189 4.28 -9.74 -2.25
CA GLY A 189 3.15 -8.82 -2.33
C GLY A 189 2.00 -9.37 -3.19
N PHE A 190 2.31 -10.04 -4.29
CA PHE A 190 1.30 -10.70 -5.14
C PHE A 190 0.60 -11.86 -4.44
N LEU A 191 1.34 -12.69 -3.69
CA LEU A 191 0.76 -13.82 -2.96
C LEU A 191 -0.17 -13.33 -1.85
N LEU A 192 0.25 -12.30 -1.09
CA LEU A 192 -0.59 -11.67 -0.06
C LEU A 192 -1.89 -11.17 -0.67
N ASP A 193 -1.80 -10.42 -1.78
CA ASP A 193 -2.95 -9.84 -2.46
C ASP A 193 -3.89 -10.92 -3.03
N GLY A 194 -3.34 -11.92 -3.70
CA GLY A 194 -4.13 -13.02 -4.24
C GLY A 194 -4.80 -13.87 -3.15
N MET A 195 -4.12 -14.10 -2.02
CA MET A 195 -4.71 -14.78 -0.85
C MET A 195 -5.87 -13.98 -0.26
N ASP A 196 -5.71 -12.66 -0.11
CA ASP A 196 -6.75 -11.79 0.42
C ASP A 196 -8.00 -11.79 -0.48
N HIS A 197 -7.80 -11.62 -1.80
CA HIS A 197 -8.89 -11.67 -2.78
C HIS A 197 -9.64 -13.01 -2.76
N LEU A 198 -8.93 -14.14 -2.68
CA LEU A 198 -9.58 -15.46 -2.54
C LEU A 198 -10.38 -15.56 -1.24
N CYS A 199 -9.86 -15.03 -0.13
CA CYS A 199 -10.59 -14.99 1.13
C CYS A 199 -11.86 -14.14 1.03
N CYS A 200 -11.77 -12.95 0.42
CA CYS A 200 -12.90 -12.06 0.17
C CYS A 200 -13.96 -12.71 -0.72
N LEU A 201 -13.57 -13.42 -1.78
CA LEU A 201 -14.51 -14.20 -2.62
C LEU A 201 -15.23 -15.28 -1.81
N VAL A 202 -14.52 -16.04 -0.96
CA VAL A 202 -15.14 -17.06 -0.11
C VAL A 202 -16.16 -16.44 0.85
N ARG A 203 -15.82 -15.32 1.50
CA ARG A 203 -16.74 -14.60 2.40
C ARG A 203 -17.95 -14.07 1.65
N LYS A 204 -17.74 -13.46 0.48
CA LYS A 204 -18.81 -12.91 -0.39
C LYS A 204 -19.81 -13.98 -0.82
N TYR A 205 -19.36 -15.21 -1.09
CA TYR A 205 -20.19 -16.31 -1.60
C TYR A 205 -20.44 -17.42 -0.56
N ILE A 206 -20.34 -17.11 0.73
CA ILE A 206 -20.53 -18.07 1.84
C ILE A 206 -21.85 -18.85 1.73
N ALA A 207 -22.95 -18.19 1.36
CA ALA A 207 -24.25 -18.82 1.21
C ALA A 207 -24.27 -19.88 0.10
N ALA A 208 -23.62 -19.61 -1.03
CA ALA A 208 -23.54 -20.55 -2.15
C ALA A 208 -22.69 -21.78 -1.79
N ILE A 209 -21.57 -21.58 -1.10
CA ILE A 209 -20.70 -22.66 -0.62
C ILE A 209 -21.45 -23.55 0.37
N ARG A 210 -22.14 -22.96 1.34
CA ARG A 210 -22.98 -23.68 2.30
C ARG A 210 -24.09 -24.47 1.62
N GLY A 211 -24.80 -23.86 0.67
CA GLY A 211 -25.87 -24.53 -0.09
C GLY A 211 -25.35 -25.74 -0.87
N TYR A 212 -24.19 -25.62 -1.52
CA TYR A 212 -23.54 -26.74 -2.20
C TYR A 212 -23.15 -27.86 -1.22
N ALA A 213 -22.54 -27.50 -0.09
CA ALA A 213 -22.13 -28.46 0.94
C ALA A 213 -23.33 -29.26 1.50
N LEU A 214 -24.45 -28.58 1.80
CA LEU A 214 -25.68 -29.22 2.27
C LEU A 214 -26.25 -30.19 1.23
N SER A 215 -26.26 -29.80 -0.05
CA SER A 215 -26.68 -30.66 -1.16
C SER A 215 -25.80 -31.91 -1.29
N TYR A 216 -24.49 -31.74 -1.13
CA TYR A 216 -23.53 -32.85 -1.13
C TYR A 216 -23.79 -33.83 0.03
N LEU A 217 -23.97 -33.32 1.25
CA LEU A 217 -24.19 -34.13 2.46
C LEU A 217 -25.52 -34.88 2.43
N SER A 218 -26.59 -34.22 1.98
CA SER A 218 -27.88 -34.88 1.73
C SER A 218 -27.74 -36.05 0.76
N SER A 219 -26.97 -35.88 -0.31
CA SER A 219 -26.68 -36.97 -1.26
C SER A 219 -25.80 -38.06 -0.64
N CYS A 220 -24.88 -37.69 0.26
CA CYS A 220 -23.97 -38.61 0.93
C CYS A 220 -24.71 -39.56 1.89
N ALA A 221 -25.77 -39.08 2.56
CA ALA A 221 -26.62 -39.90 3.44
C ALA A 221 -27.07 -41.20 2.76
N GLY A 222 -27.54 -41.10 1.51
CA GLY A 222 -27.96 -42.24 0.70
C GLY A 222 -26.81 -43.19 0.33
N ARG A 223 -25.62 -42.64 0.03
CA ARG A 223 -24.43 -43.44 -0.31
C ARG A 223 -23.90 -44.20 0.89
N ILE A 224 -23.79 -43.56 2.06
CA ILE A 224 -23.37 -44.23 3.30
C ILE A 224 -24.36 -45.33 3.69
N ARG A 225 -25.67 -45.09 3.61
CA ARG A 225 -26.69 -46.12 3.89
C ARG A 225 -26.54 -47.32 2.96
N PHE A 226 -26.30 -47.09 1.67
CA PHE A 226 -26.04 -48.15 0.71
C PHE A 226 -24.79 -48.96 1.08
N LEU A 227 -23.67 -48.29 1.39
CA LEU A 227 -22.41 -48.96 1.77
C LEU A 227 -22.56 -49.80 3.03
N LEU A 228 -23.31 -49.30 4.03
CA LEU A 228 -23.63 -50.03 5.25
C LEU A 228 -24.51 -51.27 5.01
N GLY A 229 -25.31 -51.26 3.95
CA GLY A 229 -26.16 -52.38 3.54
C GLY A 229 -25.50 -53.39 2.61
N THR A 230 -24.22 -53.23 2.26
CA THR A 230 -23.51 -54.17 1.38
C THR A 230 -23.33 -55.53 2.05
N PRO A 231 -23.36 -56.65 1.30
CA PRO A 231 -23.20 -57.99 1.88
C PRO A 231 -21.91 -58.14 2.68
N GLY A 232 -20.82 -57.53 2.22
CA GLY A 232 -19.53 -57.52 2.91
C GLY A 232 -19.59 -56.82 4.27
N MET A 233 -20.30 -55.69 4.35
CA MET A 233 -20.47 -54.94 5.60
C MET A 233 -21.42 -55.65 6.58
N VAL A 234 -22.51 -56.24 6.09
CA VAL A 234 -23.47 -57.00 6.91
C VAL A 234 -22.84 -58.28 7.47
N ALA A 235 -21.87 -58.86 6.77
CA ALA A 235 -21.13 -60.04 7.22
C ALA A 235 -20.06 -59.73 8.28
N LEU A 236 -19.72 -58.46 8.51
CA LEU A 236 -18.80 -58.07 9.58
C LEU A 236 -19.49 -58.16 10.93
N ASP A 237 -18.84 -58.81 11.90
CA ASP A 237 -19.30 -58.90 13.28
C ASP A 237 -18.99 -57.59 14.03
N LEU A 238 -19.77 -56.55 13.72
CA LEU A 238 -19.68 -55.23 14.34
C LEU A 238 -20.25 -55.27 15.76
N ASP A 239 -19.48 -54.76 16.72
CA ASP A 239 -19.98 -54.57 18.08
C ASP A 239 -21.15 -53.57 18.12
N ALA A 240 -21.92 -53.62 19.22
CA ALA A 240 -23.11 -52.78 19.36
C ALA A 240 -22.79 -51.28 19.32
N SER A 241 -21.62 -50.86 19.83
CA SER A 241 -21.18 -49.46 19.81
C SER A 241 -20.93 -48.96 18.39
N LEU A 242 -20.12 -49.67 17.60
CA LEU A 242 -19.75 -49.26 16.24
C LEU A 242 -20.98 -49.29 15.33
N LYS A 243 -21.86 -50.29 15.50
CA LYS A 243 -23.15 -50.34 14.80
C LYS A 243 -24.04 -49.15 15.16
N GLY A 244 -24.10 -48.78 16.43
CA GLY A 244 -24.83 -47.61 16.93
C GLY A 244 -24.31 -46.30 16.33
N LEU A 245 -22.99 -46.11 16.29
CA LEU A 245 -22.35 -44.93 15.70
C LEU A 245 -22.65 -44.81 14.19
N PHE A 246 -22.58 -45.90 13.43
CA PHE A 246 -22.94 -45.87 12.00
C PHE A 246 -24.40 -45.46 11.78
N GLN A 247 -25.32 -45.94 12.64
CA GLN A 247 -26.72 -45.53 12.58
C GLN A 247 -26.92 -44.05 12.95
N GLN A 248 -26.19 -43.55 13.94
CA GLN A 248 -26.21 -42.14 14.34
C GLN A 248 -25.72 -41.23 13.21
N ILE A 249 -24.61 -41.59 12.54
CA ILE A 249 -24.08 -40.83 11.41
C ILE A 249 -25.09 -40.73 10.27
N VAL A 250 -25.74 -41.84 9.90
CA VAL A 250 -26.78 -41.82 8.87
C VAL A 250 -27.95 -40.93 9.31
N LYS A 251 -28.38 -41.02 10.57
CA LYS A 251 -29.45 -40.19 11.13
C LYS A 251 -29.11 -38.70 11.09
N HIS A 252 -27.87 -38.32 11.45
CA HIS A 252 -27.42 -36.93 11.37
C HIS A 252 -27.52 -36.40 9.95
N LEU A 253 -27.05 -37.17 8.95
CA LEU A 253 -27.08 -36.77 7.55
C LEU A 253 -28.50 -36.72 6.95
N GLU A 254 -29.40 -37.60 7.39
CA GLU A 254 -30.82 -37.60 6.97
C GLU A 254 -31.62 -36.42 7.51
N ASN A 255 -31.25 -35.92 8.69
CA ASN A 255 -31.92 -34.80 9.35
C ASN A 255 -31.42 -33.43 8.87
N ILE A 256 -30.48 -33.38 7.92
CA ILE A 256 -29.98 -32.13 7.35
C ILE A 256 -31.14 -31.37 6.69
N PRO A 257 -31.29 -30.06 6.94
CA PRO A 257 -32.32 -29.24 6.32
C PRO A 257 -32.32 -29.38 4.80
N LYS A 258 -33.45 -29.77 4.23
CA LYS A 258 -33.63 -29.83 2.77
C LYS A 258 -33.79 -28.41 2.24
N LEU A 259 -33.03 -28.08 1.20
CA LEU A 259 -33.10 -26.81 0.50
C LEU A 259 -34.46 -26.68 -0.22
N GLN A 260 -35.46 -26.10 0.43
CA GLN A 260 -36.72 -25.67 -0.19
C GLN A 260 -36.84 -24.15 -0.05
N GLY A 261 -36.63 -23.42 -1.16
CA GLY A 261 -36.99 -22.00 -1.30
C GLY A 261 -36.11 -20.97 -0.58
N GLU A 262 -35.35 -20.20 -1.37
CA GLU A 262 -34.75 -18.86 -1.20
C GLU A 262 -34.01 -18.41 0.09
N ASN A 263 -34.11 -19.03 1.25
CA ASN A 263 -33.43 -18.54 2.47
C ASN A 263 -32.24 -19.41 2.91
N ILE A 264 -31.22 -19.54 2.05
CA ILE A 264 -29.98 -20.30 2.34
C ILE A 264 -29.11 -19.58 3.39
N SER A 265 -29.16 -18.25 3.45
CA SER A 265 -28.36 -17.43 4.37
C SER A 265 -28.74 -17.59 5.85
N ALA A 266 -29.98 -18.00 6.14
CA ALA A 266 -30.52 -18.11 7.50
C ALA A 266 -30.45 -19.53 8.11
N ILE A 267 -30.01 -20.53 7.34
CA ILE A 267 -29.93 -21.92 7.83
C ILE A 267 -28.72 -22.04 8.76
N THR A 268 -28.96 -21.96 10.06
CA THR A 268 -28.01 -22.39 11.08
C THR A 268 -28.13 -23.91 11.25
N CYS A 269 -27.09 -24.63 10.89
CA CYS A 269 -27.03 -26.09 11.00
C CYS A 269 -25.70 -26.46 11.64
N ASP A 270 -25.74 -26.91 12.89
CA ASP A 270 -24.56 -27.40 13.62
C ASP A 270 -24.36 -28.90 13.31
N LEU A 271 -23.19 -29.26 12.80
CA LEU A 271 -22.81 -30.62 12.44
C LEU A 271 -21.64 -31.15 13.31
N SER A 272 -21.37 -30.50 14.45
CA SER A 272 -20.31 -30.88 15.37
C SER A 272 -20.47 -32.30 15.92
N GLU A 273 -21.69 -32.73 16.27
CA GLU A 273 -21.96 -34.09 16.75
C GLU A 273 -21.71 -35.14 15.67
N PHE A 274 -22.10 -34.88 14.41
CA PHE A 274 -21.75 -35.75 13.28
C PHE A 274 -20.23 -35.92 13.13
N ARG A 275 -19.48 -34.81 13.25
CA ARG A 275 -18.01 -34.84 13.18
C ARG A 275 -17.40 -35.64 14.34
N LYS A 276 -17.91 -35.49 15.56
CA LYS A 276 -17.48 -36.26 16.74
C LYS A 276 -17.75 -37.76 16.59
N ASP A 277 -18.94 -38.13 16.12
CA ASP A 277 -19.30 -39.54 15.90
C ASP A 277 -18.42 -40.16 14.82
N TRP A 278 -18.15 -39.45 13.72
CA TRP A 278 -17.24 -39.93 12.68
C TRP A 278 -15.81 -40.14 13.20
N LEU A 279 -15.27 -39.18 13.96
CA LEU A 279 -13.96 -39.31 14.59
C LEU A 279 -13.92 -40.48 15.61
N SER A 280 -15.02 -40.71 16.33
CA SER A 280 -15.15 -41.84 17.26
C SER A 280 -15.11 -43.19 16.52
N ILE A 281 -15.77 -43.29 15.36
CA ILE A 281 -15.65 -44.46 14.48
C ILE A 281 -14.21 -44.66 14.04
N LEU A 282 -13.55 -43.60 13.55
CA LEU A 282 -12.14 -43.68 13.14
C LEU A 282 -11.22 -44.14 14.29
N MET A 283 -11.44 -43.64 15.51
CA MET A 283 -10.72 -44.07 16.71
C MET A 283 -10.90 -45.55 17.02
N ILE A 284 -12.14 -46.07 16.97
CA ILE A 284 -12.42 -47.48 17.23
C ILE A 284 -11.72 -48.36 16.18
N VAL A 285 -11.86 -48.03 14.90
CA VAL A 285 -11.39 -48.89 13.80
C VAL A 285 -9.88 -48.80 13.55
N THR A 286 -9.21 -47.81 14.15
CA THR A 286 -7.75 -47.69 14.13
C THR A 286 -7.09 -48.26 15.38
N SER A 287 -7.87 -48.58 16.42
CA SER A 287 -7.37 -49.21 17.63
C SER A 287 -6.89 -50.63 17.36
N ALA A 288 -5.68 -50.96 17.83
CA ALA A 288 -5.14 -52.32 17.78
C ALA A 288 -5.95 -53.34 18.60
N ARG A 289 -6.83 -52.87 19.49
CA ARG A 289 -7.71 -53.70 20.32
C ARG A 289 -9.07 -53.98 19.69
N SER A 290 -9.40 -53.33 18.57
CA SER A 290 -10.67 -53.54 17.89
C SER A 290 -10.67 -54.86 17.12
N SER A 291 -11.79 -55.59 17.16
CA SER A 291 -12.02 -56.78 16.33
C SER A 291 -12.07 -56.43 14.83
N ILE A 292 -12.48 -55.20 14.52
CA ILE A 292 -12.61 -54.69 13.15
C ILE A 292 -11.70 -53.48 12.99
N ASN A 293 -10.75 -53.62 12.06
CA ASN A 293 -9.84 -52.54 11.70
C ASN A 293 -10.27 -51.84 10.41
N ILE A 294 -9.59 -50.73 10.12
CA ILE A 294 -9.82 -49.89 8.94
C ILE A 294 -9.78 -50.68 7.61
N ARG A 295 -8.90 -51.69 7.48
CA ARG A 295 -8.76 -52.52 6.26
C ARG A 295 -9.95 -53.46 6.08
N HIS A 296 -10.52 -53.96 7.18
CA HIS A 296 -11.72 -54.80 7.13
C HIS A 296 -12.91 -53.99 6.59
N LEU A 297 -13.08 -52.75 7.05
CA LEU A 297 -14.14 -51.86 6.56
C LEU A 297 -13.98 -51.50 5.08
N GLU A 298 -12.76 -51.16 4.64
CA GLU A 298 -12.49 -50.91 3.23
C GLU A 298 -12.77 -52.13 2.38
N LYS A 299 -12.21 -53.30 2.74
CA LYS A 299 -12.42 -54.53 1.97
C LYS A 299 -13.90 -54.91 1.87
N ALA A 300 -14.67 -54.68 2.93
CA ALA A 300 -16.10 -54.96 2.97
C ALA A 300 -16.95 -54.05 2.07
N THR A 301 -16.45 -52.83 1.75
CA THR A 301 -17.25 -51.78 1.08
C THR A 301 -16.74 -51.43 -0.33
N VAL A 302 -15.48 -51.70 -0.64
CA VAL A 302 -14.81 -51.39 -1.92
C VAL A 302 -15.21 -52.34 -3.07
N SER A 303 -15.80 -53.51 -2.78
CA SER A 303 -16.20 -54.50 -3.81
C SER A 303 -17.31 -54.04 -4.78
N THR A 304 -17.74 -52.77 -4.69
CA THR A 304 -18.83 -52.16 -5.48
C THR A 304 -18.34 -51.30 -6.65
N GLY A 305 -17.03 -51.13 -6.84
CA GLY A 305 -16.46 -50.30 -7.92
C GLY A 305 -16.57 -48.78 -7.68
N LYS A 306 -17.04 -48.36 -6.49
CA LYS A 306 -17.13 -46.96 -6.03
C LYS A 306 -16.17 -46.71 -4.85
N GLU A 307 -16.06 -45.44 -4.46
CA GLU A 307 -15.41 -45.02 -3.21
C GLU A 307 -16.02 -45.76 -2.00
N GLY A 308 -15.16 -46.27 -1.10
CA GLY A 308 -15.56 -47.05 0.08
C GLY A 308 -16.12 -46.18 1.21
N LEU A 309 -16.55 -46.82 2.30
CA LEU A 309 -17.19 -46.12 3.43
C LEU A 309 -16.28 -45.05 4.07
N LEU A 310 -14.97 -45.31 4.14
CA LEU A 310 -14.02 -44.37 4.71
C LEU A 310 -13.82 -43.13 3.85
N SER A 311 -13.71 -43.29 2.53
CA SER A 311 -13.54 -42.14 1.63
C SER A 311 -14.80 -41.28 1.60
N GLU A 312 -15.99 -41.89 1.58
CA GLU A 312 -17.26 -41.16 1.66
C GLU A 312 -17.46 -40.48 3.02
N GLY A 313 -17.15 -41.16 4.14
CA GLY A 313 -17.25 -40.57 5.47
C GLY A 313 -16.26 -39.43 5.69
N ASN A 314 -15.02 -39.54 5.19
CA ASN A 314 -14.04 -38.46 5.24
C ASN A 314 -14.44 -37.28 4.35
N ALA A 315 -15.02 -37.54 3.17
CA ALA A 315 -15.55 -36.49 2.32
C ALA A 315 -16.73 -35.77 3.00
N ALA A 316 -17.64 -36.51 3.64
CA ALA A 316 -18.74 -35.95 4.42
C ALA A 316 -18.24 -35.14 5.61
N TYR A 317 -17.20 -35.61 6.32
CA TYR A 317 -16.53 -34.84 7.36
C TYR A 317 -16.03 -33.49 6.83
N ASN A 318 -15.28 -33.48 5.73
CA ASN A 318 -14.75 -32.25 5.13
C ASN A 318 -15.86 -31.30 4.66
N TRP A 319 -16.89 -31.80 3.99
CA TRP A 319 -18.02 -30.98 3.52
C TRP A 319 -18.88 -30.45 4.67
N SER A 320 -19.00 -31.18 5.79
CA SER A 320 -19.70 -30.69 6.98
C SER A 320 -19.07 -29.40 7.50
N ARG A 321 -17.73 -29.28 7.46
CA ARG A 321 -17.01 -28.08 7.90
C ARG A 321 -17.26 -26.87 7.01
N CYS A 322 -17.65 -27.07 5.75
CA CYS A 322 -18.05 -25.98 4.86
C CYS A 322 -19.45 -25.42 5.18
N VAL A 323 -20.21 -26.07 6.07
CA VAL A 323 -21.54 -25.62 6.50
C VAL A 323 -21.42 -24.67 7.70
N ASP A 324 -20.84 -25.15 8.81
CA ASP A 324 -20.80 -24.45 10.10
C ASP A 324 -19.41 -23.94 10.52
N GLU A 325 -18.32 -24.46 9.94
CA GLU A 325 -16.94 -24.09 10.26
C GLU A 325 -16.23 -23.34 9.12
N LEU A 326 -16.94 -22.76 8.13
CA LEU A 326 -16.31 -22.19 6.93
C LEU A 326 -15.31 -21.08 7.26
N GLU A 327 -15.66 -20.15 8.15
CA GLU A 327 -14.74 -19.08 8.61
C GLU A 327 -13.53 -19.65 9.36
N SER A 328 -13.72 -20.73 10.13
CA SER A 328 -12.60 -21.42 10.79
C SER A 328 -11.68 -22.10 9.77
N GLN A 329 -12.22 -22.69 8.69
CA GLN A 329 -11.42 -23.22 7.58
C GLN A 329 -10.65 -22.12 6.87
N LEU A 330 -11.31 -20.99 6.63
CA LEU A 330 -10.69 -19.85 5.97
C LEU A 330 -9.57 -19.26 6.83
N SER A 331 -9.79 -19.09 8.14
CA SER A 331 -8.74 -18.66 9.07
C SER A 331 -7.60 -19.69 9.14
N LYS A 332 -7.89 -20.99 9.20
CA LYS A 332 -6.85 -22.04 9.23
C LYS A 332 -5.90 -21.94 8.03
N HIS A 333 -6.44 -21.79 6.82
CA HIS A 333 -5.66 -21.89 5.58
C HIS A 333 -5.23 -20.53 5.01
N GLY A 334 -5.96 -19.45 5.28
CA GLY A 334 -5.71 -18.12 4.74
C GLY A 334 -5.16 -17.10 5.74
N SER A 335 -5.26 -17.33 7.05
CA SER A 335 -4.78 -16.36 8.06
C SER A 335 -3.26 -16.27 8.07
N LEU A 336 -2.74 -15.05 8.04
CA LEU A 336 -1.30 -14.77 8.10
C LEU A 336 -0.89 -14.22 9.47
N LYS A 337 -1.67 -14.52 10.50
CA LYS A 337 -1.45 -14.05 11.88
C LYS A 337 -0.04 -14.29 12.41
N LYS A 338 0.60 -15.40 12.02
CA LYS A 338 1.98 -15.75 12.41
C LYS A 338 3.01 -14.71 11.94
N LEU A 339 2.70 -13.92 10.92
CA LEU A 339 3.60 -12.85 10.44
C LEU A 339 3.75 -11.70 11.44
N TYR A 340 2.89 -11.61 12.46
CA TYR A 340 3.06 -10.67 13.56
C TYR A 340 4.47 -10.76 14.18
N PHE A 341 5.00 -11.97 14.38
CA PHE A 341 6.32 -12.16 14.99
C PHE A 341 7.48 -11.74 14.07
N TYR A 342 7.19 -11.42 12.80
CA TYR A 342 8.16 -11.00 11.79
C TYR A 342 7.84 -9.60 11.22
N HIS A 343 6.98 -8.81 11.88
CA HIS A 343 6.44 -7.54 11.36
C HIS A 343 7.52 -6.51 10.95
N GLN A 344 8.69 -6.55 11.59
CA GLN A 344 9.83 -5.71 11.20
C GLN A 344 10.35 -6.05 9.79
N HIS A 345 10.49 -7.34 9.47
CA HIS A 345 10.86 -7.79 8.12
C HIS A 345 9.76 -7.51 7.11
N LEU A 346 8.49 -7.62 7.50
CA LEU A 346 7.35 -7.28 6.63
C LEU A 346 7.46 -5.83 6.13
N THR A 347 7.80 -4.90 7.02
CA THR A 347 7.93 -3.48 6.67
C THR A 347 9.03 -3.23 5.64
N ILE A 348 10.13 -3.99 5.70
CA ILE A 348 11.23 -3.91 4.73
C ILE A 348 10.78 -4.40 3.35
N VAL A 349 10.15 -5.59 3.30
CA VAL A 349 9.70 -6.20 2.03
C VAL A 349 8.54 -5.41 1.41
N PHE A 350 7.66 -4.84 2.24
CA PHE A 350 6.60 -3.93 1.83
C PHE A 350 7.16 -2.74 1.03
N ARG A 351 8.26 -2.12 1.48
CA ARG A 351 8.89 -1.00 0.75
C ARG A 351 9.30 -1.41 -0.67
N ASN A 352 9.73 -2.65 -0.88
CA ASN A 352 10.04 -3.15 -2.21
C ASN A 352 8.79 -3.35 -3.07
N THR A 353 7.67 -3.76 -2.47
CA THR A 353 6.38 -3.82 -3.16
C THR A 353 5.94 -2.44 -3.66
N MET A 354 6.15 -1.40 -2.84
CA MET A 354 5.77 -0.02 -3.17
C MET A 354 6.76 0.68 -4.10
N PHE A 355 8.07 0.56 -3.86
CA PHE A 355 9.11 1.42 -4.44
C PHE A 355 10.14 0.66 -5.28
N GLY A 356 10.10 -0.67 -5.30
CA GLY A 356 11.03 -1.49 -6.07
C GLY A 356 10.79 -1.38 -7.59
N PRO A 357 11.80 -1.73 -8.41
CA PRO A 357 11.72 -1.65 -9.88
C PRO A 357 10.65 -2.58 -10.47
N GLU A 358 10.43 -3.74 -9.85
CA GLU A 358 9.33 -4.68 -10.19
C GLU A 358 8.14 -4.55 -9.22
N GLY A 359 8.19 -3.60 -8.29
CA GLY A 359 7.16 -3.34 -7.30
C GLY A 359 5.89 -2.83 -7.96
N ARG A 360 4.75 -3.42 -7.58
CA ARG A 360 3.44 -2.96 -8.02
C ARG A 360 2.68 -2.42 -6.80
N PRO A 361 2.52 -1.08 -6.69
CA PRO A 361 1.78 -0.45 -5.59
C PRO A 361 0.36 -0.96 -5.42
N GLN A 362 -0.26 -1.52 -6.47
CA GLN A 362 -1.59 -2.11 -6.41
C GLN A 362 -1.72 -3.27 -5.40
N HIS A 363 -0.62 -3.93 -5.01
CA HIS A 363 -0.64 -4.99 -4.01
C HIS A 363 -0.37 -4.48 -2.58
N CYS A 364 -0.28 -3.17 -2.37
CA CYS A 364 0.07 -2.58 -1.08
C CYS A 364 -0.97 -2.82 0.01
N CYS A 365 -2.27 -2.82 -0.35
CA CYS A 365 -3.35 -2.95 0.62
C CYS A 365 -3.39 -4.32 1.29
N ALA A 366 -2.92 -5.37 0.60
CA ALA A 366 -2.79 -6.70 1.16
C ALA A 366 -1.91 -6.70 2.43
N TRP A 367 -0.84 -5.91 2.45
CA TRP A 367 0.05 -5.79 3.61
C TRP A 367 -0.65 -5.18 4.82
N LEU A 368 -1.56 -4.23 4.60
CA LEU A 368 -2.37 -3.66 5.65
C LEU A 368 -3.39 -4.67 6.19
N GLY A 369 -4.04 -5.41 5.28
CA GLY A 369 -5.07 -6.40 5.60
C GLY A 369 -4.57 -7.51 6.54
N VAL A 370 -3.31 -7.93 6.39
CA VAL A 370 -2.67 -8.95 7.25
C VAL A 370 -2.76 -8.57 8.75
N ALA A 371 -2.64 -7.28 9.08
CA ALA A 371 -2.62 -6.80 10.46
C ALA A 371 -3.91 -7.10 11.24
N SER A 372 -5.05 -7.19 10.54
CA SER A 372 -6.35 -7.53 11.12
C SER A 372 -6.33 -8.91 11.80
N SER A 373 -5.47 -9.81 11.32
CA SER A 373 -5.34 -11.17 11.86
C SER A 373 -4.34 -11.29 13.02
N PHE A 374 -3.48 -10.28 13.26
CA PHE A 374 -2.43 -10.36 14.28
C PHE A 374 -2.96 -10.65 15.69
N PRO A 375 -4.04 -10.01 16.18
CA PRO A 375 -4.57 -10.29 17.51
C PRO A 375 -4.98 -11.76 17.72
N GLU A 376 -5.28 -12.51 16.65
CA GLU A 376 -5.61 -13.94 16.71
C GLU A 376 -4.42 -14.85 17.09
N CYS A 377 -3.21 -14.31 17.18
CA CYS A 377 -2.02 -15.00 17.67
C CYS A 377 -1.86 -15.00 19.20
N ALA A 378 -2.66 -14.17 19.88
CA ALA A 378 -2.62 -14.09 21.34
C ALA A 378 -3.12 -15.40 21.96
N SER A 379 -2.45 -15.84 23.01
CA SER A 379 -2.86 -17.02 23.77
C SER A 379 -4.15 -16.72 24.56
N PRO A 380 -5.16 -17.61 24.55
CA PRO A 380 -6.35 -17.44 25.37
C PRO A 380 -6.04 -17.54 26.88
N ILE A 381 -4.87 -18.08 27.25
CA ILE A 381 -4.42 -18.22 28.64
C ILE A 381 -3.71 -16.94 29.13
N VAL A 382 -3.19 -16.11 28.22
CA VAL A 382 -2.43 -14.89 28.53
C VAL A 382 -3.16 -13.68 27.91
N PRO A 383 -4.23 -13.17 28.53
CA PRO A 383 -5.08 -12.13 27.93
C PRO A 383 -4.37 -10.79 27.72
N GLU A 384 -3.33 -10.50 28.51
CA GLU A 384 -2.49 -9.30 28.38
C GLU A 384 -1.83 -9.20 26.99
N GLU A 385 -1.56 -10.35 26.38
CA GLU A 385 -0.96 -10.44 25.06
C GLU A 385 -1.85 -9.82 23.98
N VAL A 386 -3.17 -9.99 24.04
CA VAL A 386 -4.11 -9.42 23.07
C VAL A 386 -3.94 -7.91 22.97
N THR A 387 -3.78 -7.23 24.11
CA THR A 387 -3.63 -5.77 24.15
C THR A 387 -2.29 -5.32 23.61
N LYS A 388 -1.21 -6.08 23.86
CA LYS A 388 0.11 -5.79 23.30
C LYS A 388 0.12 -5.97 21.78
N ILE A 389 -0.29 -7.14 21.30
CA ILE A 389 -0.34 -7.47 19.87
C ILE A 389 -1.26 -6.50 19.13
N GLY A 390 -2.41 -6.15 19.71
CA GLY A 390 -3.33 -5.18 19.12
C GLY A 390 -2.71 -3.78 18.93
N ARG A 391 -1.99 -3.27 19.94
CA ARG A 391 -1.28 -1.98 19.83
C ARG A 391 -0.18 -2.03 18.76
N ASP A 392 0.61 -3.08 18.74
CA ASP A 392 1.67 -3.26 17.75
C ASP A 392 1.10 -3.36 16.32
N ALA A 393 -0.04 -4.04 16.16
CA ALA A 393 -0.74 -4.14 14.88
C ALA A 393 -1.28 -2.78 14.40
N VAL A 394 -1.81 -1.95 15.31
CA VAL A 394 -2.24 -0.57 15.02
C VAL A 394 -1.04 0.27 14.53
N LEU A 395 0.07 0.25 15.27
CA LEU A 395 1.29 0.98 14.89
C LEU A 395 1.87 0.50 13.54
N TYR A 396 1.80 -0.80 13.27
CA TYR A 396 2.18 -1.37 11.99
C TYR A 396 1.32 -0.80 10.85
N VAL A 397 -0.01 -0.79 11.01
CA VAL A 397 -0.92 -0.22 10.00
C VAL A 397 -0.66 1.26 9.79
N GLU A 398 -0.53 2.06 10.85
CA GLU A 398 -0.23 3.49 10.77
C GLU A 398 1.06 3.76 9.99
N SER A 399 2.15 3.05 10.32
CA SER A 399 3.44 3.21 9.64
C SER A 399 3.38 2.85 8.15
N LEU A 400 2.61 1.83 7.78
CA LEU A 400 2.42 1.46 6.39
C LEU A 400 1.55 2.49 5.67
N ILE A 401 0.47 2.99 6.28
CA ILE A 401 -0.36 4.06 5.70
C ILE A 401 0.49 5.30 5.41
N GLU A 402 1.31 5.75 6.36
CA GLU A 402 2.23 6.88 6.15
C GLU A 402 3.16 6.64 4.95
N SER A 403 3.70 5.42 4.81
CA SER A 403 4.56 5.06 3.69
C SER A 403 3.80 5.03 2.35
N ILE A 404 2.55 4.56 2.35
CA ILE A 404 1.69 4.55 1.15
C ILE A 404 1.34 5.98 0.73
N MET A 405 0.88 6.81 1.69
CA MET A 405 0.54 8.21 1.44
C MET A 405 1.77 8.99 0.97
N GLY A 406 2.94 8.79 1.59
CA GLY A 406 4.19 9.38 1.11
C GLY A 406 4.56 8.95 -0.31
N GLY A 407 4.29 7.69 -0.68
CA GLY A 407 4.45 7.20 -2.05
C GLY A 407 3.47 7.83 -3.05
N LEU A 408 2.21 7.99 -2.64
CA LEU A 408 1.18 8.68 -3.42
C LEU A 408 1.56 10.15 -3.67
N GLU A 409 1.93 10.87 -2.61
CA GLU A 409 2.43 12.25 -2.71
C GLU A 409 3.67 12.33 -3.60
N GLY A 410 4.59 11.37 -3.48
CA GLY A 410 5.77 11.27 -4.33
C GLY A 410 5.42 11.16 -5.81
N LEU A 411 4.41 10.36 -6.17
CA LEU A 411 3.94 10.23 -7.56
C LEU A 411 3.32 11.53 -8.08
N ILE A 412 2.48 12.18 -7.26
CA ILE A 412 1.90 13.50 -7.60
C ILE A 412 3.03 14.51 -7.81
N ASN A 413 4.01 14.56 -6.91
CA ASN A 413 5.13 15.48 -6.99
C ASN A 413 6.03 15.23 -8.21
N ILE A 414 6.24 13.97 -8.61
CA ILE A 414 7.00 13.61 -9.82
C ILE A 414 6.26 14.13 -11.06
N LEU A 415 4.97 13.85 -11.17
CA LEU A 415 4.14 14.32 -12.29
C LEU A 415 4.10 15.84 -12.35
N ASP A 416 3.96 16.49 -11.20
CA ASP A 416 3.88 17.93 -11.08
C ASP A 416 5.29 18.57 -11.04
N SER A 417 6.39 17.85 -11.26
CA SER A 417 7.74 18.44 -11.25
C SER A 417 8.07 19.15 -12.57
N GLU A 418 9.17 19.90 -12.59
CA GLU A 418 9.77 20.45 -13.83
C GLU A 418 10.25 19.36 -14.80
N GLY A 419 10.54 18.15 -14.31
CA GLY A 419 10.85 16.98 -15.16
C GLY A 419 9.60 16.19 -15.58
N GLY A 420 8.44 16.49 -14.98
CA GLY A 420 7.14 15.90 -15.31
C GLY A 420 6.36 16.78 -16.30
N PHE A 421 5.10 17.08 -15.98
CA PHE A 421 4.25 17.97 -16.77
C PHE A 421 4.80 19.40 -16.86
N GLY A 422 5.66 19.82 -15.92
CA GLY A 422 6.34 21.12 -16.01
C GLY A 422 7.23 21.25 -17.23
N ALA A 423 7.88 20.15 -17.66
CA ALA A 423 8.69 20.14 -18.87
C ALA A 423 7.85 20.41 -20.12
N LEU A 424 6.58 19.99 -20.12
CA LEU A 424 5.66 20.20 -21.23
C LEU A 424 5.10 21.63 -21.21
N GLU A 425 4.71 22.13 -20.04
CA GLU A 425 4.24 23.52 -19.88
C GLU A 425 5.32 24.55 -20.19
N THR A 426 6.58 24.26 -19.81
CA THR A 426 7.72 25.14 -20.10
C THR A 426 7.89 25.38 -21.60
N GLN A 427 7.52 24.41 -22.45
CA GLN A 427 7.57 24.56 -23.91
C GLN A 427 6.56 25.57 -24.45
N LEU A 428 5.50 25.87 -23.69
CA LEU A 428 4.42 26.78 -24.07
C LEU A 428 4.69 28.23 -23.61
N LEU A 429 5.77 28.46 -22.86
CA LEU A 429 6.10 29.78 -22.35
C LEU A 429 6.50 30.76 -23.47
N PRO A 430 6.13 32.05 -23.39
CA PRO A 430 6.50 33.07 -24.38
C PRO A 430 8.01 33.18 -24.62
N GLU A 431 8.82 32.90 -23.59
CA GLU A 431 10.28 32.87 -23.65
C GLU A 431 10.77 31.83 -24.68
N GLN A 432 10.11 30.67 -24.79
CA GLN A 432 10.43 29.68 -25.81
C GLN A 432 10.12 30.19 -27.21
N ALA A 433 8.97 30.86 -27.40
CA ALA A 433 8.64 31.49 -28.67
C ALA A 433 9.70 32.52 -29.11
N ALA A 434 10.26 33.28 -28.17
CA ALA A 434 11.36 34.20 -28.46
C ALA A 434 12.63 33.49 -28.97
N PHE A 435 12.97 32.30 -28.43
CA PHE A 435 14.06 31.48 -28.95
C PHE A 435 13.81 31.03 -30.40
N TYR A 436 12.60 30.58 -30.73
CA TYR A 436 12.23 30.23 -32.11
C TYR A 436 12.32 31.44 -33.05
N LEU A 437 11.85 32.61 -32.62
CA LEU A 437 11.92 33.84 -33.41
C LEU A 437 13.37 34.28 -33.66
N ASN A 438 14.23 34.22 -32.64
CA ASN A 438 15.65 34.55 -32.78
C ASN A 438 16.35 33.55 -33.72
N ASN A 439 16.07 32.25 -33.59
CA ASN A 439 16.62 31.25 -34.49
C ASN A 439 16.16 31.46 -35.95
N ALA A 440 14.86 31.71 -36.16
CA ALA A 440 14.32 32.03 -37.48
C ALA A 440 14.98 33.27 -38.10
N SER A 441 15.28 34.28 -37.28
CA SER A 441 15.98 35.50 -37.73
C SER A 441 17.44 35.27 -38.14
N ARG A 442 18.11 34.20 -37.65
CA ARG A 442 19.50 33.86 -37.98
C ARG A 442 19.66 32.99 -39.24
N VAL A 443 18.59 32.34 -39.70
CA VAL A 443 18.60 31.42 -40.87
C VAL A 443 18.38 32.17 -42.20
N SER A 444 18.36 33.51 -42.21
CA SER A 444 18.09 34.35 -43.39
C SER A 444 19.22 34.44 -44.44
N ILE A 445 20.07 33.41 -44.59
CA ILE A 445 20.95 33.26 -45.77
C ILE A 445 20.48 32.03 -46.56
N PRO A 446 19.89 32.20 -47.75
CA PRO A 446 19.42 31.08 -48.56
C PRO A 446 20.61 30.41 -49.26
N THR A 447 21.22 29.40 -48.64
CA THR A 447 22.01 28.41 -49.38
C THR A 447 21.11 27.25 -49.79
N SER A 448 21.13 26.93 -51.09
CA SER A 448 20.24 26.03 -51.84
C SER A 448 20.32 24.54 -51.49
N LYS A 449 20.35 24.18 -50.21
CA LYS A 449 20.10 22.81 -49.75
C LYS A 449 18.98 22.84 -48.75
N SER A 450 17.98 22.00 -48.98
CA SER A 450 16.75 21.86 -48.21
C SER A 450 16.98 22.03 -46.70
N PRO A 451 16.11 22.78 -45.98
CA PRO A 451 16.14 22.76 -44.54
C PRO A 451 15.66 21.37 -44.13
N ARG A 452 16.59 20.45 -43.87
CA ARG A 452 16.31 19.42 -42.88
C ARG A 452 15.92 20.20 -41.63
N GLY A 453 14.66 20.08 -41.21
CA GLY A 453 14.05 20.86 -40.14
C GLY A 453 15.02 21.01 -38.97
N ALA A 454 15.08 22.23 -38.41
CA ALA A 454 16.03 22.63 -37.37
C ALA A 454 16.32 21.49 -36.39
N VAL A 455 17.45 20.79 -36.60
CA VAL A 455 17.84 19.66 -35.77
C VAL A 455 18.23 20.24 -34.40
N GLY A 456 17.33 20.08 -33.42
CA GLY A 456 17.55 20.53 -32.04
C GLY A 456 16.40 21.30 -31.38
N PHE A 457 15.33 21.66 -32.11
CA PHE A 457 14.18 22.39 -31.54
C PHE A 457 12.85 21.74 -31.95
N PRO A 458 12.42 20.65 -31.28
CA PRO A 458 11.10 20.08 -31.51
C PRO A 458 10.00 21.07 -31.14
N LEU A 459 8.87 21.08 -31.85
CA LEU A 459 7.70 21.88 -31.49
C LEU A 459 6.92 21.20 -30.35
N PRO A 460 6.19 21.95 -29.50
CA PRO A 460 5.32 21.36 -28.48
C PRO A 460 4.37 20.32 -29.09
N GLY A 461 4.24 19.16 -28.45
CA GLY A 461 3.46 18.03 -28.93
C GLY A 461 4.24 17.03 -29.79
N HIS A 462 5.51 17.32 -30.13
CA HIS A 462 6.37 16.37 -30.85
C HIS A 462 6.62 15.07 -30.05
N GLU A 463 6.67 15.18 -28.73
CA GLU A 463 6.75 14.08 -27.78
C GLU A 463 5.54 13.14 -27.80
N SER A 464 4.39 13.63 -28.29
CA SER A 464 3.13 12.85 -28.36
C SER A 464 3.01 12.01 -29.63
N TYR A 465 3.92 12.14 -30.60
CA TYR A 465 3.92 11.28 -31.78
C TYR A 465 4.32 9.83 -31.40
N PRO A 466 3.64 8.80 -31.93
CA PRO A 466 3.94 7.40 -31.60
C PRO A 466 5.42 6.99 -31.79
N GLU A 467 6.11 7.63 -32.74
CA GLU A 467 7.53 7.41 -33.03
C GLU A 467 8.47 7.87 -31.90
N ASN A 468 8.01 8.80 -31.05
CA ASN A 468 8.77 9.43 -29.97
C ASN A 468 8.33 8.97 -28.58
N ASN A 469 7.61 7.84 -28.47
CA ASN A 469 7.05 7.33 -27.21
C ASN A 469 8.10 7.27 -26.07
N SER A 470 9.38 7.01 -26.36
CA SER A 470 10.44 7.03 -25.35
C SER A 470 10.56 8.35 -24.56
N ALA A 471 10.12 9.47 -25.11
CA ALA A 471 10.16 10.78 -24.45
C ALA A 471 9.17 10.91 -23.28
N ILE A 472 8.04 10.17 -23.31
CA ILE A 472 6.97 10.28 -22.30
C ILE A 472 6.85 9.06 -21.38
N LYS A 473 7.66 8.02 -21.58
CA LYS A 473 7.59 6.76 -20.79
C LYS A 473 7.58 6.96 -19.27
N MET A 474 8.34 7.94 -18.77
CA MET A 474 8.38 8.24 -17.34
C MET A 474 7.02 8.80 -16.85
N LEU A 475 6.44 9.73 -17.61
CA LEU A 475 5.11 10.30 -17.33
C LEU A 475 4.04 9.21 -17.38
N GLU A 476 4.02 8.39 -18.43
CA GLU A 476 3.07 7.27 -18.56
C GLU A 476 3.19 6.30 -17.38
N ALA A 477 4.42 5.93 -16.99
CA ALA A 477 4.66 5.04 -15.86
C ALA A 477 4.21 5.66 -14.53
N ALA A 478 4.47 6.95 -14.30
CA ALA A 478 4.06 7.65 -13.10
C ALA A 478 2.52 7.82 -13.03
N MET A 479 1.88 8.18 -14.14
CA MET A 479 0.42 8.27 -14.26
C MET A 479 -0.24 6.91 -13.97
N GLN A 480 0.22 5.84 -14.62
CA GLN A 480 -0.32 4.51 -14.41
C GLN A 480 -0.17 4.03 -12.96
N ARG A 481 0.98 4.32 -12.32
CA ARG A 481 1.20 3.98 -10.92
C ARG A 481 0.29 4.79 -9.99
N LEU A 482 0.11 6.08 -10.27
CA LEU A 482 -0.79 6.95 -9.49
C LEU A 482 -2.24 6.46 -9.59
N THR A 483 -2.76 6.26 -10.80
CA THR A 483 -4.16 5.85 -11.02
C THR A 483 -4.45 4.47 -10.45
N ASN A 484 -3.54 3.50 -10.62
CA ASN A 484 -3.68 2.18 -10.02
C ASN A 484 -3.68 2.25 -8.49
N LEU A 485 -2.80 3.07 -7.90
CA LEU A 485 -2.76 3.23 -6.44
C LEU A 485 -4.05 3.88 -5.93
N CYS A 486 -4.53 4.94 -6.58
CA CYS A 486 -5.79 5.59 -6.24
C CYS A 486 -6.98 4.63 -6.28
N SER A 487 -7.09 3.82 -7.36
CA SER A 487 -8.17 2.83 -7.51
C SER A 487 -8.14 1.80 -6.37
N VAL A 488 -6.97 1.27 -6.05
CA VAL A 488 -6.81 0.25 -5.00
C VAL A 488 -7.11 0.82 -3.61
N LEU A 489 -6.68 2.05 -3.33
CA LEU A 489 -7.00 2.71 -2.06
C LEU A 489 -8.48 3.09 -1.92
N ASN A 490 -9.14 3.38 -3.05
CA ASN A 490 -10.58 3.66 -3.09
C ASN A 490 -11.42 2.40 -2.81
N ASP A 491 -11.02 1.26 -3.39
CA ASP A 491 -11.78 0.02 -3.33
C ASP A 491 -11.52 -0.79 -2.05
N MET A 492 -10.50 -0.42 -1.28
CA MET A 492 -10.14 -1.14 -0.05
C MET A 492 -11.21 -0.99 1.03
N GLU A 493 -11.67 -2.13 1.57
CA GLU A 493 -12.56 -2.15 2.74
C GLU A 493 -11.85 -1.61 3.99
N PRO A 494 -12.58 -1.01 4.95
CA PRO A 494 -11.98 -0.52 6.18
C PRO A 494 -11.21 -1.61 6.93
N ILE A 495 -9.93 -1.34 7.22
CA ILE A 495 -9.08 -2.26 7.97
C ILE A 495 -9.47 -2.16 9.44
N CYS A 496 -9.83 -3.30 10.03
CA CYS A 496 -10.28 -3.37 11.41
C CYS A 496 -9.25 -4.11 12.27
N VAL A 497 -8.63 -3.40 13.22
CA VAL A 497 -7.72 -3.99 14.21
C VAL A 497 -8.31 -3.74 15.59
N LEU A 498 -8.88 -4.78 16.20
CA LEU A 498 -9.64 -4.68 17.44
C LEU A 498 -10.73 -3.59 17.35
N ASN A 499 -10.56 -2.48 18.09
CA ASN A 499 -11.50 -1.36 18.14
C ASN A 499 -11.10 -0.19 17.21
N HIS A 500 -9.99 -0.32 16.47
CA HIS A 500 -9.53 0.69 15.52
C HIS A 500 -10.01 0.36 14.11
N VAL A 501 -10.51 1.38 13.41
CA VAL A 501 -11.00 1.28 12.04
C VAL A 501 -10.23 2.28 11.18
N PHE A 502 -9.51 1.79 10.19
CA PHE A 502 -8.75 2.61 9.25
C PHE A 502 -9.47 2.67 7.91
N VAL A 503 -9.75 3.88 7.43
CA VAL A 503 -10.46 4.12 6.17
C VAL A 503 -9.51 4.80 5.20
N LEU A 504 -8.85 4.02 4.32
CA LEU A 504 -7.75 4.51 3.48
C LEU A 504 -8.12 5.66 2.54
N ARG A 505 -9.35 5.67 2.04
CA ARG A 505 -9.83 6.78 1.20
C ARG A 505 -9.75 8.15 1.91
N GLU A 506 -9.99 8.20 3.23
CA GLU A 506 -9.91 9.48 3.96
C GLU A 506 -8.46 9.94 4.12
N TYR A 507 -7.55 9.01 4.44
CA TYR A 507 -6.10 9.29 4.46
C TYR A 507 -5.60 9.78 3.10
N MET A 508 -6.07 9.18 2.02
CA MET A 508 -5.76 9.61 0.66
C MET A 508 -6.27 11.02 0.38
N ARG A 509 -7.52 11.34 0.76
CA ARG A 509 -8.07 12.69 0.64
C ARG A 509 -7.22 13.71 1.41
N GLU A 510 -6.92 13.44 2.67
CA GLU A 510 -6.09 14.32 3.50
C GLU A 510 -4.67 14.48 2.94
N GLY A 511 -4.06 13.39 2.45
CA GLY A 511 -2.73 13.41 1.84
C GLY A 511 -2.68 14.27 0.58
N ILE A 512 -3.64 14.11 -0.33
CA ILE A 512 -3.71 14.91 -1.57
C ILE A 512 -3.92 16.39 -1.25
N LEU A 513 -4.89 16.73 -0.39
CA LEU A 513 -5.18 18.11 -0.03
C LEU A 513 -4.04 18.78 0.76
N GLY A 514 -3.43 18.03 1.68
CA GLY A 514 -2.26 18.46 2.45
C GLY A 514 -1.02 18.66 1.57
N ASN A 515 -0.83 17.82 0.55
CA ASN A 515 0.21 18.00 -0.46
C ASN A 515 -0.02 19.28 -1.26
N PHE A 516 -1.24 19.49 -1.78
CA PHE A 516 -1.59 20.72 -2.50
C PHE A 516 -1.35 21.97 -1.66
N ARG A 517 -1.80 22.00 -0.40
CA ARG A 517 -1.60 23.15 0.51
C ARG A 517 -0.13 23.47 0.73
N ARG A 518 0.69 22.46 1.07
CA ARG A 518 2.14 22.64 1.28
C ARG A 518 2.81 23.16 0.01
N ARG A 519 2.40 22.63 -1.14
CA ARG A 519 2.96 23.01 -2.43
C ARG A 519 2.58 24.43 -2.82
N LEU A 520 1.30 24.81 -2.65
CA LEU A 520 0.83 26.16 -2.85
C LEU A 520 1.70 27.14 -2.06
N LEU A 521 1.84 26.93 -0.74
CA LEU A 521 2.64 27.78 0.13
C LEU A 521 4.12 27.81 -0.25
N SER A 522 4.69 26.67 -0.64
CA SER A 522 6.09 26.58 -1.08
C SER A 522 6.35 27.31 -2.39
N VAL A 523 5.39 27.35 -3.31
CA VAL A 523 5.55 27.99 -4.63
C VAL A 523 5.36 29.50 -4.57
N LEU A 524 4.67 30.03 -3.55
CA LEU A 524 4.46 31.47 -3.40
C LEU A 524 5.76 32.26 -3.25
N LYS A 525 6.76 31.68 -2.56
CA LYS A 525 8.08 32.30 -2.37
C LYS A 525 9.14 31.45 -3.06
N THR A 526 9.86 32.07 -3.97
CA THR A 526 11.12 31.55 -4.53
C THR A 526 12.29 31.92 -3.60
N ASP A 527 13.44 31.29 -3.78
CA ASP A 527 14.67 31.62 -3.02
C ASP A 527 15.07 33.10 -3.13
N SER A 528 14.63 33.77 -4.20
CA SER A 528 14.94 35.17 -4.50
C SER A 528 13.80 36.15 -4.23
N ASP A 529 12.54 35.72 -4.26
CA ASP A 529 11.39 36.64 -4.23
C ASP A 529 9.98 36.00 -4.25
N LEU A 530 8.92 36.82 -4.32
CA LEU A 530 7.55 36.39 -4.66
C LEU A 530 7.47 35.78 -6.08
N GLN A 531 6.80 34.63 -6.21
CA GLN A 531 6.52 34.04 -7.51
C GLN A 531 5.51 34.89 -8.31
N ARG A 532 5.76 35.06 -9.61
CA ARG A 532 4.84 35.75 -10.53
C ARG A 532 3.42 35.14 -10.45
N PRO A 533 2.36 35.94 -10.24
CA PRO A 533 0.99 35.45 -10.16
C PRO A 533 0.55 34.59 -11.35
N SER A 534 0.94 34.93 -12.59
CA SER A 534 0.58 34.13 -13.76
C SER A 534 1.23 32.75 -13.76
N VAL A 535 2.45 32.65 -13.22
CA VAL A 535 3.16 31.37 -13.08
C VAL A 535 2.52 30.55 -11.96
N LEU A 536 2.22 31.17 -10.82
CA LEU A 536 1.48 30.53 -9.73
C LEU A 536 0.13 29.96 -10.22
N GLU A 537 -0.62 30.73 -11.00
CA GLU A 537 -1.87 30.30 -11.62
C GLU A 537 -1.67 29.05 -12.50
N SER A 538 -0.65 29.05 -13.37
CA SER A 538 -0.31 27.87 -14.21
C SER A 538 0.01 26.64 -13.36
N LEU A 539 0.81 26.81 -12.29
CA LEU A 539 1.20 25.72 -11.40
C LEU A 539 0.00 25.15 -10.63
N ILE A 540 -0.97 26.00 -10.23
CA ILE A 540 -2.23 25.55 -9.64
C ILE A 540 -3.05 24.74 -10.65
N HIS A 541 -3.16 25.20 -11.90
CA HIS A 541 -3.88 24.48 -12.96
C HIS A 541 -3.25 23.12 -13.30
N ARG A 542 -1.92 23.07 -13.32
CA ARG A 542 -1.16 21.82 -13.50
C ARG A 542 -1.47 20.81 -12.41
N HIS A 543 -1.35 21.25 -11.16
CA HIS A 543 -1.66 20.40 -10.02
C HIS A 543 -3.12 19.93 -10.04
N LEU A 544 -4.06 20.82 -10.34
CA LEU A 544 -5.47 20.48 -10.46
C LEU A 544 -5.72 19.44 -11.57
N SER A 545 -4.99 19.50 -12.68
CA SER A 545 -5.09 18.50 -13.75
C SER A 545 -4.63 17.11 -13.29
N ILE A 546 -3.61 17.04 -12.43
CA ILE A 546 -3.13 15.78 -11.83
C ILE A 546 -4.12 15.27 -10.79
N VAL A 547 -4.73 16.16 -10.00
CA VAL A 547 -5.81 15.79 -9.06
C VAL A 547 -7.02 15.25 -9.82
N HIS A 548 -7.43 15.88 -10.93
CA HIS A 548 -8.50 15.36 -11.78
C HIS A 548 -8.17 13.98 -12.36
N LEU A 549 -6.92 13.73 -12.73
CA LEU A 549 -6.47 12.40 -13.15
C LEU A 549 -6.66 11.37 -12.02
N ALA A 550 -6.33 11.73 -10.78
CA ALA A 550 -6.57 10.86 -9.63
C ALA A 550 -8.08 10.67 -9.36
N GLU A 551 -8.86 11.75 -9.42
CA GLU A 551 -10.30 11.78 -9.16
C GLU A 551 -11.10 10.87 -10.12
N GLN A 552 -10.63 10.65 -11.35
CA GLN A 552 -11.21 9.67 -12.28
C GLN A 552 -11.22 8.23 -11.75
N HIS A 553 -10.36 7.91 -10.78
CA HIS A 553 -10.20 6.59 -10.19
C HIS A 553 -10.69 6.52 -8.74
N ILE A 554 -11.34 7.56 -8.25
CA ILE A 554 -11.74 7.69 -6.85
C ILE A 554 -13.20 8.15 -6.78
N SER A 555 -13.99 7.60 -5.86
CA SER A 555 -15.36 8.03 -5.60
C SER A 555 -15.43 9.14 -4.56
N MET A 556 -14.65 10.22 -4.73
CA MET A 556 -14.58 11.37 -3.81
C MET A 556 -14.43 12.70 -4.58
N ASP A 557 -15.04 13.77 -4.06
CA ASP A 557 -14.89 15.12 -4.62
C ASP A 557 -13.61 15.78 -4.06
N LEU A 558 -12.50 15.55 -4.75
CA LEU A 558 -11.21 16.17 -4.44
C LEU A 558 -11.18 17.61 -4.90
N THR A 559 -11.90 17.94 -5.98
CA THR A 559 -12.02 19.30 -6.51
C THR A 559 -12.61 20.27 -5.47
N HIS A 560 -13.63 19.84 -4.72
CA HIS A 560 -14.18 20.61 -3.62
C HIS A 560 -13.14 20.86 -2.53
N GLY A 561 -12.37 19.83 -2.15
CA GLY A 561 -11.30 19.98 -1.16
C GLY A 561 -10.21 20.97 -1.59
N ILE A 562 -9.83 20.98 -2.88
CA ILE A 562 -8.89 21.98 -3.42
C ILE A 562 -9.46 23.40 -3.29
N ARG A 563 -10.76 23.59 -3.55
CA ARG A 563 -11.43 24.89 -3.35
C ARG A 563 -11.43 25.30 -1.88
N GLU A 564 -11.64 24.36 -0.95
CA GLU A 564 -11.56 24.64 0.49
C GLU A 564 -10.15 25.10 0.89
N VAL A 565 -9.10 24.45 0.37
CA VAL A 565 -7.70 24.86 0.62
C VAL A 565 -7.43 26.26 0.05
N LEU A 566 -7.78 26.51 -1.22
CA LEU A 566 -7.62 27.82 -1.83
C LEU A 566 -8.38 28.90 -1.06
N LEU A 567 -9.62 28.63 -0.65
CA LEU A 567 -10.42 29.55 0.15
C LEU A 567 -9.76 29.85 1.50
N THR A 568 -9.28 28.81 2.20
CA THR A 568 -8.62 28.95 3.50
C THR A 568 -7.37 29.82 3.40
N GLU A 569 -6.58 29.65 2.34
CA GLU A 569 -5.36 30.43 2.10
C GLU A 569 -5.64 31.83 1.51
N ALA A 570 -6.79 32.02 0.85
CA ALA A 570 -7.28 33.29 0.33
C ALA A 570 -7.97 34.17 1.41
N PHE A 571 -8.48 33.54 2.47
CA PHE A 571 -9.43 34.18 3.39
C PHE A 571 -8.80 35.35 4.14
N SER A 572 -9.45 36.51 4.13
CA SER A 572 -8.96 37.75 4.77
C SER A 572 -9.99 38.41 5.68
N GLY A 573 -11.00 37.63 6.10
CA GLY A 573 -12.18 38.10 6.81
C GLY A 573 -13.35 38.47 5.88
N PRO A 574 -14.42 39.06 6.42
CA PRO A 574 -15.54 39.59 5.63
C PRO A 574 -15.06 40.57 4.56
N VAL A 575 -15.58 40.44 3.35
CA VAL A 575 -15.28 41.38 2.26
C VAL A 575 -15.94 42.72 2.58
N SER A 576 -15.13 43.77 2.76
CA SER A 576 -15.53 45.09 3.24
C SER A 576 -16.60 45.76 2.37
N SER A 577 -16.65 45.40 1.08
CA SER A 577 -17.65 45.90 0.12
C SER A 577 -18.98 45.13 0.10
N LEU A 578 -19.04 43.95 0.73
CA LEU A 578 -20.20 43.04 0.66
C LEU A 578 -20.82 42.72 2.02
N GLN A 579 -20.06 42.82 3.11
CA GLN A 579 -20.49 42.38 4.44
C GLN A 579 -20.12 43.44 5.50
N LEU A 580 -21.13 43.94 6.22
CA LEU A 580 -20.98 44.86 7.36
C LEU A 580 -21.11 44.04 8.66
N PHE A 581 -20.06 43.97 9.47
CA PHE A 581 -20.11 43.36 10.82
C PHE A 581 -19.55 44.31 11.88
N GLU A 582 -20.13 44.27 13.07
CA GLU A 582 -19.93 45.24 14.17
C GLU A 582 -18.71 45.00 15.07
N LYS A 583 -17.85 43.99 14.86
CA LYS A 583 -16.62 43.82 15.67
C LYS A 583 -15.44 43.21 14.89
N PRO A 584 -14.23 43.77 15.02
CA PRO A 584 -12.99 43.10 14.60
C PRO A 584 -12.57 42.14 15.71
N GLU A 585 -12.98 40.88 15.64
CA GLU A 585 -12.21 39.82 16.32
C GLU A 585 -10.91 39.62 15.55
N GLU A 586 -9.82 39.25 16.24
CA GLU A 586 -8.54 38.89 15.62
C GLU A 586 -8.74 37.71 14.64
N GLN A 587 -9.02 38.03 13.39
CA GLN A 587 -9.31 37.04 12.36
C GLN A 587 -7.99 36.53 11.78
N LEU A 588 -7.78 35.23 11.90
CA LEU A 588 -6.68 34.51 11.25
C LEU A 588 -6.80 34.71 9.73
N THR A 589 -5.90 35.51 9.17
CA THR A 589 -5.78 35.72 7.73
C THR A 589 -5.07 34.50 7.12
N GLY A 590 -5.48 34.09 5.94
CA GLY A 590 -4.84 33.03 5.17
C GLY A 590 -3.37 33.38 4.89
N SER A 591 -2.48 32.41 5.12
CA SER A 591 -1.03 32.64 5.06
C SER A 591 -0.59 33.05 3.66
N ALA A 592 -1.18 32.45 2.62
CA ALA A 592 -0.84 32.79 1.24
C ALA A 592 -1.16 34.25 0.88
N THR A 593 -2.37 34.70 1.21
CA THR A 593 -2.81 36.08 0.92
C THR A 593 -1.99 37.10 1.66
N GLU A 594 -1.69 36.83 2.94
CA GLU A 594 -0.86 37.71 3.75
C GLU A 594 0.54 37.88 3.15
N VAL A 595 1.19 36.78 2.76
CA VAL A 595 2.51 36.80 2.13
C VAL A 595 2.51 37.67 0.86
N VAL A 596 1.54 37.46 -0.03
CA VAL A 596 1.49 38.14 -1.34
C VAL A 596 1.16 39.62 -1.17
N CYS A 597 0.17 39.96 -0.34
CA CYS A 597 -0.23 41.36 -0.13
C CYS A 597 0.86 42.16 0.57
N ASN A 598 1.50 41.59 1.61
CA ASN A 598 2.64 42.23 2.28
C ASN A 598 3.77 42.49 1.29
N TRP A 599 4.06 41.53 0.41
CA TRP A 599 5.09 41.69 -0.60
C TRP A 599 4.82 42.87 -1.53
N TYR A 600 3.60 42.98 -2.10
CA TYR A 600 3.23 44.09 -2.97
C TYR A 600 3.33 45.45 -2.25
N ILE A 601 2.87 45.54 -1.00
CA ILE A 601 2.95 46.77 -0.22
C ILE A 601 4.41 47.17 0.06
N GLU A 602 5.25 46.24 0.50
CA GLU A 602 6.65 46.54 0.83
C GLU A 602 7.51 46.85 -0.40
N ASN A 603 7.29 46.11 -1.48
CA ASN A 603 8.20 46.12 -2.60
C ASN A 603 7.74 46.99 -3.77
N ILE A 604 6.43 47.16 -3.99
CA ILE A 604 5.91 48.01 -5.07
C ILE A 604 5.50 49.39 -4.57
N VAL A 605 4.79 49.45 -3.44
CA VAL A 605 4.25 50.72 -2.93
C VAL A 605 5.28 51.47 -2.11
N LYS A 606 5.89 50.81 -1.12
CA LYS A 606 6.87 51.44 -0.22
C LYS A 606 8.27 51.57 -0.83
N ASP A 607 8.53 50.87 -1.94
CA ASP A 607 9.84 50.76 -2.60
C ASP A 607 11.00 50.59 -1.58
N VAL A 608 10.85 49.66 -0.62
CA VAL A 608 11.81 49.48 0.49
C VAL A 608 13.22 49.16 -0.03
N SER A 609 13.31 48.53 -1.21
CA SER A 609 14.57 48.20 -1.87
C SER A 609 15.21 49.36 -2.64
N GLY A 610 14.52 50.50 -2.80
CA GLY A 610 14.99 51.65 -3.57
C GLY A 610 15.21 51.32 -5.05
N ALA A 611 14.33 50.51 -5.62
CA ALA A 611 14.37 50.07 -7.02
C ALA A 611 13.95 51.16 -8.01
N GLY A 612 13.43 52.30 -7.53
CA GLY A 612 13.05 53.44 -8.35
C GLY A 612 11.75 53.15 -9.08
N ILE A 613 10.69 52.88 -8.32
CA ILE A 613 9.41 52.41 -8.84
C ILE A 613 8.57 53.59 -9.34
N LEU A 614 8.00 53.46 -10.54
CA LEU A 614 7.17 54.49 -11.16
C LEU A 614 5.99 53.86 -11.89
N PHE A 615 4.79 54.37 -11.63
CA PHE A 615 3.62 54.00 -12.41
C PHE A 615 3.70 54.61 -13.82
N THR A 616 3.51 53.78 -14.85
CA THR A 616 3.51 54.23 -16.25
C THR A 616 2.10 54.09 -16.84
N PRO A 617 1.30 55.17 -16.90
CA PRO A 617 -0.11 55.10 -17.32
C PRO A 617 -0.34 54.51 -18.70
N ILE A 618 0.59 54.74 -19.65
CA ILE A 618 0.50 54.24 -21.02
C ILE A 618 0.57 52.71 -21.06
N HIS A 619 1.38 52.10 -20.19
CA HIS A 619 1.55 50.65 -20.10
C HIS A 619 0.65 50.01 -19.04
N LYS A 620 -0.02 50.81 -18.21
CA LYS A 620 -0.88 50.36 -17.10
C LYS A 620 -0.17 49.39 -16.15
N CYS A 621 1.07 49.69 -15.82
CA CYS A 621 1.89 48.90 -14.90
C CYS A 621 2.91 49.78 -14.18
N PHE A 622 3.51 49.24 -13.12
CA PHE A 622 4.66 49.84 -12.47
C PHE A 622 5.93 49.38 -13.17
N LYS A 623 6.88 50.30 -13.36
CA LYS A 623 8.22 50.01 -13.85
C LYS A 623 9.23 50.34 -12.77
N SER A 624 10.34 49.61 -12.77
CA SER A 624 11.45 49.86 -11.86
C SER A 624 12.74 50.05 -12.64
N THR A 625 13.65 50.84 -12.08
CA THR A 625 14.99 51.03 -12.66
C THR A 625 15.94 49.90 -12.29
N ARG A 626 15.65 49.18 -11.20
CA ARG A 626 16.37 48.00 -10.72
C ARG A 626 15.39 46.85 -10.46
N PRO A 627 15.87 45.60 -10.40
CA PRO A 627 15.03 44.49 -9.96
C PRO A 627 14.50 44.74 -8.55
N VAL A 628 13.20 44.56 -8.40
CA VAL A 628 12.49 44.44 -7.13
C VAL A 628 12.55 42.95 -6.79
N GLY A 629 13.53 42.59 -5.96
CA GLY A 629 13.94 41.21 -5.73
C GLY A 629 14.42 40.50 -7.01
N GLY A 630 13.67 39.51 -7.49
CA GLY A 630 14.02 38.68 -8.65
C GLY A 630 13.62 39.26 -10.00
N TYR A 631 12.73 40.27 -10.02
CA TYR A 631 12.07 40.73 -11.24
C TYR A 631 12.06 42.26 -11.34
N PHE A 632 11.90 42.81 -12.54
CA PHE A 632 11.48 44.22 -12.66
C PHE A 632 10.00 44.34 -12.28
N ALA A 633 9.59 45.49 -11.75
CA ALA A 633 8.21 45.71 -11.28
C ALA A 633 7.15 45.42 -12.35
N GLU A 634 7.46 45.62 -13.63
CA GLU A 634 6.53 45.37 -14.74
C GLU A 634 6.20 43.87 -14.91
N SER A 635 7.10 42.98 -14.50
CA SER A 635 6.91 41.52 -14.62
C SER A 635 5.95 40.94 -13.57
N VAL A 636 5.51 41.75 -12.60
CA VAL A 636 4.63 41.34 -11.49
C VAL A 636 3.43 42.28 -11.29
N THR A 637 3.41 43.44 -11.95
CA THR A 637 2.33 44.46 -11.86
C THR A 637 1.64 44.77 -13.18
N ASP A 638 2.01 44.08 -14.28
CA ASP A 638 1.25 44.24 -15.51
C ASP A 638 -0.21 43.76 -15.36
N LEU A 639 -1.04 44.13 -16.32
CA LEU A 639 -2.46 43.78 -16.30
C LEU A 639 -2.69 42.27 -16.23
N ARG A 640 -1.83 41.45 -16.85
CA ARG A 640 -1.97 40.00 -16.88
C ARG A 640 -1.65 39.40 -15.50
N GLU A 641 -0.60 39.87 -14.84
CA GLU A 641 -0.20 39.43 -13.50
C GLU A 641 -1.26 39.81 -12.46
N LEU A 642 -1.77 41.04 -12.50
CA LEU A 642 -2.83 41.46 -11.57
C LEU A 642 -4.14 40.69 -11.82
N GLN A 643 -4.47 40.40 -13.07
CA GLN A 643 -5.60 39.52 -13.38
C GLN A 643 -5.41 38.09 -12.84
N ALA A 644 -4.20 37.54 -12.94
CA ALA A 644 -3.87 36.23 -12.38
C ALA A 644 -3.98 36.24 -10.85
N PHE A 645 -3.47 37.29 -10.18
CA PHE A 645 -3.66 37.49 -8.75
C PHE A 645 -5.14 37.47 -8.35
N VAL A 646 -6.00 38.19 -9.08
CA VAL A 646 -7.45 38.21 -8.82
C VAL A 646 -8.09 36.83 -9.03
N ARG A 647 -7.66 36.07 -10.04
CA ARG A 647 -8.19 34.71 -10.27
C ARG A 647 -7.79 33.72 -9.18
N VAL A 648 -6.57 33.85 -8.64
CA VAL A 648 -6.04 32.96 -7.59
C VAL A 648 -6.63 33.31 -6.21
N PHE A 649 -6.64 34.57 -5.82
CA PHE A 649 -7.03 35.00 -4.45
C PHE A 649 -8.45 35.55 -4.34
N GLY A 650 -9.12 35.77 -5.48
CA GLY A 650 -10.50 36.23 -5.53
C GLY A 650 -10.73 37.57 -4.83
N GLY A 651 -11.97 37.80 -4.41
CA GLY A 651 -12.36 39.04 -3.73
C GLY A 651 -11.68 39.23 -2.37
N TYR A 652 -11.33 38.16 -1.67
CA TYR A 652 -10.67 38.25 -0.35
C TYR A 652 -9.26 38.82 -0.46
N GLY A 653 -8.47 38.36 -1.44
CA GLY A 653 -7.13 38.91 -1.66
C GLY A 653 -7.16 40.37 -2.08
N VAL A 654 -8.09 40.73 -2.97
CA VAL A 654 -8.27 42.12 -3.42
C VAL A 654 -8.69 43.03 -2.27
N ASP A 655 -9.68 42.62 -1.47
CA ASP A 655 -10.16 43.41 -0.32
C ASP A 655 -9.05 43.60 0.73
N ARG A 656 -8.23 42.58 0.96
CA ARG A 656 -7.06 42.67 1.84
C ARG A 656 -6.05 43.70 1.33
N LEU A 657 -5.68 43.61 0.06
CA LEU A 657 -4.71 44.51 -0.55
C LEU A 657 -5.24 45.95 -0.53
N ASP A 658 -6.50 46.18 -0.89
CA ASP A 658 -7.17 47.48 -0.82
C ASP A 658 -7.19 48.05 0.61
N ARG A 659 -7.50 47.22 1.62
CA ARG A 659 -7.46 47.64 3.03
C ARG A 659 -6.06 48.07 3.45
N MET A 660 -5.04 47.30 3.10
CA MET A 660 -3.64 47.63 3.38
C MET A 660 -3.21 48.93 2.67
N MET A 661 -3.64 49.13 1.42
CA MET A 661 -3.39 50.37 0.68
C MET A 661 -4.04 51.59 1.35
N LYS A 662 -5.29 51.44 1.83
CA LYS A 662 -6.02 52.50 2.53
C LYS A 662 -5.37 52.85 3.87
N GLU A 663 -5.01 51.83 4.67
CA GLU A 663 -4.31 52.01 5.94
C GLU A 663 -2.97 52.73 5.72
N HIS A 664 -2.22 52.30 4.71
CA HIS A 664 -0.94 52.91 4.35
C HIS A 664 -1.09 54.35 3.85
N THR A 665 -2.05 54.60 2.96
CA THR A 665 -2.36 55.96 2.46
C THR A 665 -2.79 56.88 3.60
N ALA A 666 -3.60 56.39 4.54
CA ALA A 666 -4.00 57.17 5.72
C ALA A 666 -2.79 57.51 6.60
N ALA A 667 -1.85 56.58 6.79
CA ALA A 667 -0.60 56.84 7.50
C ALA A 667 0.25 57.92 6.79
N LEU A 668 0.39 57.82 5.46
CA LEU A 668 1.12 58.81 4.66
C LEU A 668 0.47 60.21 4.73
N LEU A 669 -0.86 60.29 4.68
CA LEU A 669 -1.58 61.57 4.83
C LEU A 669 -1.35 62.20 6.20
N ASN A 670 -1.31 61.41 7.28
CA ASN A 670 -0.98 61.90 8.61
C ASN A 670 0.48 62.41 8.68
N CYS A 671 1.42 61.71 8.04
CA CYS A 671 2.81 62.16 7.93
C CYS A 671 2.91 63.49 7.16
N ILE A 672 2.20 63.61 6.03
CA ILE A 672 2.14 64.85 5.25
C ILE A 672 1.51 66.00 6.07
N ASP A 673 0.38 65.77 6.74
CA ASP A 673 -0.26 66.79 7.61
C ASP A 673 0.70 67.24 8.72
N THR A 674 1.42 66.30 9.35
CA THR A 674 2.42 66.63 10.37
C THR A 674 3.53 67.51 9.82
N SER A 675 4.07 67.19 8.63
CA SER A 675 5.11 67.99 7.97
C SER A 675 4.62 69.34 7.44
N LEU A 676 3.36 69.43 7.00
CA LEU A 676 2.75 70.71 6.61
C LEU A 676 2.55 71.61 7.83
N ARG A 677 2.13 71.05 8.97
CA ARG A 677 1.98 71.79 10.23
C ARG A 677 3.32 72.30 10.77
N SER A 678 4.39 71.52 10.66
CA SER A 678 5.73 71.97 11.10
C SER A 678 6.28 73.10 10.23
N ASN A 679 5.89 73.17 8.95
CA ASN A 679 6.29 74.22 8.02
C ASN A 679 5.26 75.35 7.87
N ARG A 680 4.20 75.40 8.71
CA ARG A 680 3.04 76.29 8.53
C ARG A 680 3.41 77.77 8.37
N GLU A 681 4.23 78.32 9.28
CA GLU A 681 4.60 79.75 9.27
C GLU A 681 5.39 80.11 8.01
N VAL A 682 6.30 79.23 7.58
CA VAL A 682 7.10 79.40 6.36
C VAL A 682 6.21 79.32 5.11
N LEU A 683 5.26 78.37 5.08
CA LEU A 683 4.29 78.24 3.98
C LEU A 683 3.36 79.45 3.85
N GLU A 684 2.88 80.00 4.99
CA GLU A 684 2.06 81.22 5.02
C GLU A 684 2.86 82.45 4.53
N ALA A 685 4.15 82.56 4.90
CA ALA A 685 5.05 83.60 4.41
C ALA A 685 5.32 83.47 2.89
N VAL A 686 5.56 82.24 2.40
CA VAL A 686 5.72 81.96 0.97
C VAL A 686 4.44 82.35 0.21
N ALA A 687 3.27 81.95 0.70
CA ALA A 687 1.98 82.29 0.08
C ALA A 687 1.74 83.81 0.01
N GLY A 688 2.06 84.56 1.07
CA GLY A 688 1.99 86.02 1.08
C GLY A 688 2.94 86.69 0.08
N SER A 689 4.12 86.08 -0.15
CA SER A 689 5.14 86.55 -1.12
C SER A 689 4.88 86.16 -2.57
N MET A 690 3.86 85.33 -2.85
CA MET A 690 3.54 84.92 -4.24
C MET A 690 3.01 86.07 -5.09
N HIS A 691 2.40 87.07 -4.46
CA HIS A 691 1.85 88.26 -5.13
C HIS A 691 2.76 89.48 -5.08
N SER A 692 3.83 89.47 -4.25
CA SER A 692 4.87 90.48 -4.32
C SER A 692 5.82 90.16 -5.48
N GLY A 693 6.21 91.18 -6.25
CA GLY A 693 7.17 91.02 -7.37
C GLY A 693 8.61 90.70 -6.92
N ASP A 694 8.84 90.46 -5.63
CA ASP A 694 10.16 90.28 -5.04
C ASP A 694 10.60 88.80 -5.06
N ARG A 695 11.40 88.45 -6.06
CA ARG A 695 11.91 87.09 -6.27
C ARG A 695 12.91 86.67 -5.19
N ILE A 696 13.57 87.62 -4.53
CA ILE A 696 14.62 87.36 -3.55
C ILE A 696 14.01 86.93 -2.22
N GLU A 697 12.95 87.60 -1.76
CA GLU A 697 12.23 87.21 -0.53
C GLU A 697 11.58 85.83 -0.66
N ARG A 698 11.02 85.53 -1.84
CA ARG A 698 10.43 84.22 -2.14
C ARG A 698 11.47 83.10 -2.07
N GLU A 699 12.62 83.27 -2.72
CA GLU A 699 13.70 82.27 -2.70
C GLU A 699 14.31 82.10 -1.30
N ALA A 700 14.36 83.18 -0.49
CA ALA A 700 14.81 83.11 0.89
C ALA A 700 13.82 82.32 1.78
N CYS A 701 12.51 82.55 1.63
CA CYS A 701 11.48 81.82 2.38
C CYS A 701 11.40 80.34 1.96
N SER A 702 11.50 80.03 0.66
CA SER A 702 11.53 78.63 0.18
C SER A 702 12.72 77.83 0.72
N ARG A 703 13.86 78.47 0.97
CA ARG A 703 15.04 77.81 1.56
C ARG A 703 14.93 77.53 3.06
N GLN A 704 13.93 78.10 3.75
CA GLN A 704 13.67 77.85 5.18
C GLN A 704 12.78 76.63 5.42
N MET A 705 12.19 76.04 4.36
CA MET A 705 11.41 74.82 4.48
C MET A 705 12.30 73.64 4.88
N VAL A 706 11.84 72.86 5.85
CA VAL A 706 12.56 71.68 6.37
C VAL A 706 11.89 70.41 5.87
N ASP A 707 12.70 69.39 5.57
CA ASP A 707 12.26 68.03 5.17
C ASP A 707 11.38 67.96 3.91
N LEU A 708 11.56 68.90 2.96
CA LEU A 708 10.82 68.93 1.70
C LEU A 708 10.97 67.64 0.89
N ASP A 709 12.17 67.03 0.89
CA ASP A 709 12.45 65.78 0.20
C ASP A 709 11.64 64.61 0.80
N THR A 710 11.47 64.60 2.13
CA THR A 710 10.68 63.59 2.85
C THR A 710 9.19 63.75 2.53
N VAL A 711 8.67 64.98 2.50
CA VAL A 711 7.28 65.26 2.09
C VAL A 711 7.05 64.85 0.64
N THR A 712 8.01 65.12 -0.23
CA THR A 712 7.96 64.71 -1.64
C THR A 712 7.95 63.18 -1.75
N GLY A 713 8.75 62.49 -0.94
CA GLY A 713 8.73 61.03 -0.82
C GLY A 713 7.36 60.49 -0.42
N PHE A 714 6.74 61.03 0.64
CA PHE A 714 5.40 60.63 1.06
C PHE A 714 4.33 60.88 -0.01
N CYS A 715 4.42 61.99 -0.74
CA CYS A 715 3.51 62.29 -1.85
C CYS A 715 3.68 61.31 -3.02
N ILE A 716 4.91 60.92 -3.35
CA ILE A 716 5.20 59.92 -4.39
C ILE A 716 4.63 58.57 -3.98
N GLU A 717 4.91 58.13 -2.75
CA GLU A 717 4.44 56.86 -2.19
C GLU A 717 2.91 56.81 -2.11
N GLY A 718 2.27 57.91 -1.69
CA GLY A 718 0.81 58.03 -1.67
C GLY A 718 0.22 58.01 -3.09
N GLY A 719 0.90 58.63 -4.05
CA GLY A 719 0.53 58.55 -5.47
C GLY A 719 0.65 57.14 -6.04
N GLN A 720 1.68 56.38 -5.65
CA GLN A 720 1.85 54.98 -6.03
C GLN A 720 0.74 54.11 -5.42
N ALA A 721 0.42 54.29 -4.13
CA ALA A 721 -0.65 53.55 -3.45
C ALA A 721 -2.04 53.79 -4.06
N LEU A 722 -2.31 55.00 -4.57
CA LEU A 722 -3.56 55.33 -5.26
C LEU A 722 -3.61 54.84 -6.72
N ALA A 723 -2.44 54.67 -7.34
CA ALA A 723 -2.33 54.22 -8.73
C ALA A 723 -2.39 52.69 -8.87
N PHE A 724 -1.91 51.98 -7.84
CA PHE A 724 -2.03 50.53 -7.71
C PHE A 724 -3.47 50.15 -7.39
#